data_AF-A0A2V5IFE3-F1
#
_entry.id   AF-A0A2V5IFE3-F1
#
_cell.length_a   1.000
_cell.length_b   1.000
_cell.length_c   1.000
_cell.angle_alpha   90.00
_cell.angle_beta   90.00
_cell.angle_gamma   90.00
#
_symmetry.space_group_name_H-M   'P 1'
#
loop_
_entity.id
_entity.type
_entity.pdbx_description
1 polymer ?
#
loop_
_entity_poly.entity_id
_entity_poly.type
_entity_poly.pdbx_seq_one_letter_code
_entity_poly.pdbx_strand_id
1 'polypeptide(L)'
;LPIAEGAAYDAHENEQLGCLPGTRAEILDTIQEWAKSAPRECIFWLNGGAGTGKSSIAFEAARILDEAKLLGASFFFKRAGGDRGNAKRLFPTLAQQLAQKVPRLQPLVARAVEENPEIGKKALREQWNHLVLQPVLGLEPYPKAEPDTPAPIVIVIDALDECDSEMHRDDVRTILQLLPQVQRQESIPIRFLVMSRPEHSIQLVFNRLNCPLRIFNLNNVRPEQIDRDISIFLEHALTDIRDRNQLSSSWPGDEVLQKIVQRTRPLFIAAVTLCRFIADPTWNPEDRLEEVLSDQNEHVSKMAEVYLPVLKRLLQGKSISETQTLVRDFRDITGAIMLLAEPLPCDALAELLGININKVRTQLSRLYSVLDCRDLSQPVKFLHISFRDYVLGRETKETQSSQQFWIDKKEVHQYLAMQCLRVMDMSLHKNICRLSADSIRRSNLDSTWIDDYLPLQLRYACRCWTYHLSRSHSPILLVEKAFSFLQVHFLHWIEALSLQGLVYEVVGMLDALQFFLTNGQHPPIQEFLDDARRFVLRNARLADCAPLQIYSSGLMFLPRNSIIRRRFFRGLASGIQISGIEDSWGAHVLTIEHDHLSIIIAIAISRDGKILASATSRDEICIWDTATGRPQHFFEVPGHITSLEISPNNRTLACGHVEGYISTWILETGDSFRVFDGWSGSITRMAFSADGLLLASLSGRDCIEVWNLATGDRRILLSSGYEDHYIAFSPTGVLLVACSYRRDIDLWDPATGKHLSRVKFGSHGCSPRGFSPDGKLMAVEEQGRIGILDLEKKVLCGSLPQYSRPPQDVVFLSGEILAALFNGNTIMLFNAQSGCTQVIKHDSVSDLLCTALSTDGKSFVSCSKSLINLWDLTTAPSSQQAPGEILKDREPIKPDSQDLHCLVFSPDGKWIASSSRNGVNLWNGATGGHHYRRTLRDFAERRSTCLSFSPGGELLAVHLADHLFIVWNLSSPEPQHIAHKHGWSKGRADLSIAFAPDGR
;
A
#
# COMPACT_ATOMS: atom_id res chain seq x y z
N LEU A 1 17.32 2.92 16.51
CA LEU A 1 15.96 3.39 16.16
C LEU A 1 16.09 4.60 15.24
N PRO A 2 15.28 4.73 14.18
CA PRO A 2 15.30 5.90 13.33
C PRO A 2 14.46 7.02 13.97
N ILE A 3 15.13 8.07 14.43
CA ILE A 3 14.53 9.17 15.20
C ILE A 3 14.32 10.40 14.31
N ALA A 4 13.39 11.26 14.70
CA ALA A 4 13.26 12.58 14.08
C ALA A 4 14.19 13.58 14.81
N GLU A 5 15.29 13.96 14.16
CA GLU A 5 16.15 15.03 14.66
C GLU A 5 15.37 16.35 14.77
N GLY A 6 15.63 17.11 15.84
CA GLY A 6 14.93 18.37 16.11
C GLY A 6 13.50 18.24 16.66
N ALA A 7 12.99 17.03 16.91
CA ALA A 7 11.63 16.83 17.41
C ALA A 7 11.47 17.00 18.94
N ALA A 8 12.54 16.81 19.71
CA ALA A 8 12.52 17.01 21.16
C ALA A 8 12.46 18.50 21.52
N TYR A 9 11.85 18.84 22.65
CA TYR A 9 11.68 20.24 23.06
C TYR A 9 13.03 20.96 23.27
N ASP A 10 14.04 20.25 23.77
CA ASP A 10 15.39 20.74 24.07
C ASP A 10 16.33 20.71 22.85
N ALA A 11 15.81 20.40 21.65
CA ALA A 11 16.59 20.49 20.43
C ALA A 11 16.84 21.95 20.01
N HIS A 12 17.98 22.20 19.36
CA HIS A 12 18.41 23.53 18.95
C HIS A 12 17.37 24.27 18.10
N GLU A 13 16.64 23.55 17.25
CA GLU A 13 15.60 24.11 16.38
C GLU A 13 14.38 24.66 17.15
N ASN A 14 14.20 24.26 18.41
CA ASN A 14 13.06 24.62 19.25
C ASN A 14 13.41 25.65 20.33
N GLU A 15 14.69 26.01 20.53
CA GLU A 15 15.16 26.97 21.56
C GLU A 15 14.40 28.32 21.55
N GLN A 16 13.89 28.74 20.40
CA GLN A 16 13.20 30.03 20.23
C GLN A 16 11.68 29.98 20.49
N LEU A 17 11.13 28.83 20.88
CA LEU A 17 9.68 28.67 21.05
C LEU A 17 9.15 29.11 22.42
N GLY A 18 10.01 29.27 23.44
CA GLY A 18 9.58 29.54 24.81
C GLY A 18 8.68 30.75 25.02
N CYS A 19 7.87 30.68 26.08
CA CYS A 19 7.08 31.84 26.53
C CYS A 19 7.98 32.83 27.28
N LEU A 20 7.70 34.14 27.11
CA LEU A 20 8.38 35.15 27.93
C LEU A 20 7.92 35.04 29.39
N PRO A 21 8.81 35.31 30.37
CA PRO A 21 8.45 35.30 31.78
C PRO A 21 7.21 36.16 32.07
N GLY A 22 6.24 35.60 32.77
CA GLY A 22 4.99 36.28 33.14
C GLY A 22 3.89 36.22 32.07
N THR A 23 4.15 35.66 30.88
CA THR A 23 3.11 35.39 29.87
C THR A 23 2.54 33.98 29.99
N ARG A 24 1.26 33.79 29.68
CA ARG A 24 0.57 32.47 29.67
C ARG A 24 0.59 31.72 31.01
N ALA A 25 0.92 32.41 32.11
CA ALA A 25 1.13 31.82 33.44
C ALA A 25 -0.04 30.96 33.92
N GLU A 26 -1.28 31.48 33.89
CA GLU A 26 -2.46 30.71 34.39
C GLU A 26 -2.69 29.40 33.62
N ILE A 27 -2.34 29.37 32.32
CA ILE A 27 -2.49 28.17 31.48
C ILE A 27 -1.40 27.15 31.83
N LEU A 28 -0.16 27.61 32.02
CA LEU A 28 0.96 26.77 32.44
C LEU A 28 0.73 26.20 33.85
N ASP A 29 0.20 27.00 34.77
CA ASP A 29 -0.22 26.57 36.11
C ASP A 29 -1.27 25.46 36.02
N THR A 30 -2.28 25.64 35.16
CA THR A 30 -3.33 24.65 34.92
C THR A 30 -2.75 23.32 34.40
N ILE A 31 -1.79 23.37 33.48
CA ILE A 31 -1.11 22.18 32.95
C ILE A 31 -0.27 21.51 34.05
N GLN A 32 0.42 22.28 34.88
CA GLN A 32 1.25 21.77 35.96
C GLN A 32 0.40 21.11 37.07
N GLU A 33 -0.73 21.72 37.44
CA GLU A 33 -1.71 21.14 38.35
C GLU A 33 -2.27 19.82 37.81
N TRP A 34 -2.65 19.81 36.52
CA TRP A 34 -3.09 18.58 35.87
C TRP A 34 -2.01 17.50 35.90
N ALA A 35 -0.76 17.82 35.57
CA ALA A 35 0.35 16.87 35.58
C ALA A 35 0.57 16.25 36.97
N LYS A 36 0.43 17.02 38.05
CA LYS A 36 0.63 16.58 39.44
C LYS A 36 -0.59 15.93 40.09
N SER A 37 -1.79 16.08 39.53
CA SER A 37 -3.04 15.53 40.07
C SER A 37 -3.05 13.99 40.12
N ALA A 38 -4.08 13.35 40.67
CA ALA A 38 -4.22 11.89 40.59
C ALA A 38 -4.42 11.41 39.13
N PRO A 39 -3.93 10.21 38.72
CA PRO A 39 -3.91 9.73 37.33
C PRO A 39 -5.28 9.27 36.81
N ARG A 40 -6.28 10.15 36.89
CA ARG A 40 -7.60 9.93 36.31
C ARG A 40 -7.65 10.33 34.85
N GLU A 41 -7.15 11.52 34.52
CA GLU A 41 -7.19 12.09 33.16
C GLU A 41 -5.93 11.72 32.37
N CYS A 42 -6.07 10.83 31.38
CA CYS A 42 -4.97 10.31 30.57
C CYS A 42 -4.37 11.36 29.64
N ILE A 43 -5.26 12.17 29.05
CA ILE A 43 -4.91 13.10 27.99
C ILE A 43 -5.40 14.49 28.39
N PHE A 44 -4.53 15.48 28.20
CA PHE A 44 -4.89 16.90 28.20
C PHE A 44 -4.78 17.39 26.77
N TRP A 45 -5.91 17.70 26.15
CA TRP A 45 -5.95 18.25 24.80
C TRP A 45 -6.12 19.78 24.85
N LEU A 46 -5.06 20.49 24.49
CA LEU A 46 -5.06 21.93 24.34
C LEU A 46 -5.25 22.28 22.86
N ASN A 47 -6.39 22.91 22.53
CA ASN A 47 -6.70 23.30 21.16
C ASN A 47 -6.87 24.82 21.01
N GLY A 48 -6.69 25.30 19.78
CA GLY A 48 -6.82 26.72 19.47
C GLY A 48 -6.56 27.02 18.00
N GLY A 49 -7.03 28.17 17.54
CA GLY A 49 -6.83 28.65 16.17
C GLY A 49 -5.35 28.81 15.80
N ALA A 50 -5.06 29.00 14.52
CA ALA A 50 -3.71 29.31 14.06
C ALA A 50 -3.19 30.60 14.73
N GLY A 51 -1.93 30.61 15.15
CA GLY A 51 -1.30 31.84 15.68
C GLY A 51 -1.60 32.18 17.14
N THR A 52 -2.27 31.28 17.87
CA THR A 52 -2.62 31.47 19.29
C THR A 52 -1.48 31.13 20.26
N GLY A 53 -0.34 30.61 19.79
CA GLY A 53 0.83 30.31 20.62
C GLY A 53 0.88 28.90 21.22
N LYS A 54 0.16 27.92 20.65
CA LYS A 54 0.15 26.51 21.10
C LYS A 54 1.56 25.93 21.27
N SER A 55 2.39 25.97 20.23
CA SER A 55 3.75 25.42 20.27
C SER A 55 4.64 26.07 21.33
N SER A 56 4.43 27.37 21.61
CA SER A 56 5.14 28.06 22.68
C SER A 56 4.72 27.57 24.07
N ILE A 57 3.41 27.36 24.27
CA ILE A 57 2.90 26.78 25.50
C ILE A 57 3.38 25.33 25.65
N ALA A 58 3.45 24.55 24.56
CA ALA A 58 3.96 23.18 24.58
C ALA A 58 5.43 23.13 24.99
N PHE A 59 6.26 24.00 24.40
CA PHE A 59 7.68 24.10 24.73
C PHE A 59 7.86 24.46 26.21
N GLU A 60 7.18 25.51 26.66
CA GLU A 60 7.33 25.99 28.03
C GLU A 60 6.78 24.98 29.06
N ALA A 61 5.66 24.32 28.74
CA ALA A 61 5.15 23.23 29.55
C ALA A 61 6.14 22.07 29.63
N ALA A 62 6.75 21.66 28.50
CA ALA A 62 7.77 20.60 28.50
C ALA A 62 8.97 20.99 29.38
N ARG A 63 9.45 22.23 29.27
CA ARG A 63 10.55 22.76 30.11
C ARG A 63 10.22 22.71 31.60
N ILE A 64 9.06 23.24 32.00
CA ILE A 64 8.61 23.23 33.41
C ILE A 64 8.42 21.80 33.93
N LEU A 65 7.91 20.89 33.10
CA LEU A 65 7.73 19.49 33.46
C LEU A 65 9.08 18.75 33.59
N ASP A 66 10.08 19.08 32.78
CA ASP A 66 11.42 18.49 32.89
C ASP A 66 12.13 18.97 34.16
N GLU A 67 12.03 20.26 34.48
CA GLU A 67 12.55 20.82 35.74
C GLU A 67 11.89 20.18 36.97
N ALA A 68 10.59 19.86 36.86
CA ALA A 68 9.84 19.13 37.88
C ALA A 68 10.12 17.61 37.87
N LYS A 69 10.96 17.10 36.96
CA LYS A 69 11.25 15.67 36.74
C LYS A 69 10.01 14.82 36.42
N LEU A 70 9.03 15.42 35.77
CA LEU A 70 7.80 14.77 35.31
C LEU A 70 7.81 14.49 33.80
N LEU A 71 8.68 15.13 33.01
CA LEU A 71 8.74 14.93 31.57
C LEU A 71 9.43 13.60 31.22
N GLY A 72 8.74 12.74 30.48
CA GLY A 72 9.31 11.49 29.96
C GLY A 72 9.81 11.59 28.52
N ALA A 73 9.07 12.31 27.68
CA ALA A 73 9.41 12.53 26.28
C ALA A 73 8.63 13.71 25.69
N SER A 74 9.11 14.23 24.57
CA SER A 74 8.46 15.28 23.81
C SER A 74 8.61 15.08 22.30
N PHE A 75 7.61 15.48 21.54
CA PHE A 75 7.64 15.47 20.09
C PHE A 75 6.90 16.68 19.50
N PHE A 76 7.62 17.51 18.75
CA PHE A 76 7.11 18.71 18.10
C PHE A 76 6.99 18.47 16.60
N PHE A 77 5.77 18.14 16.15
CA PHE A 77 5.46 17.98 14.74
C PHE A 77 5.73 19.29 13.99
N LYS A 78 6.13 19.16 12.73
CA LYS A 78 6.30 20.29 11.83
C LYS A 78 5.93 19.86 10.42
N ARG A 79 4.87 20.45 9.87
CA ARG A 79 4.39 20.12 8.54
C ARG A 79 5.48 20.41 7.53
N ALA A 80 5.73 19.46 6.62
CA ALA A 80 6.78 19.66 5.61
C ALA A 80 8.20 19.82 6.23
N GLY A 81 8.38 19.35 7.47
CA GLY A 81 9.63 19.38 8.23
C GLY A 81 10.54 18.15 8.00
N GLY A 82 10.32 17.38 6.94
CA GLY A 82 10.98 16.10 6.73
C GLY A 82 10.52 15.06 7.76
N ASP A 83 11.45 14.49 8.52
CA ASP A 83 11.16 13.48 9.54
C ASP A 83 10.20 13.97 10.65
N ARG A 84 10.14 15.28 10.92
CA ARG A 84 9.23 15.89 11.91
C ARG A 84 7.76 15.97 11.44
N GLY A 85 7.50 15.81 10.15
CA GLY A 85 6.14 15.67 9.62
C GLY A 85 5.70 14.21 9.53
N ASN A 86 6.64 13.26 9.64
CA ASN A 86 6.39 11.85 9.39
C ASN A 86 5.96 11.12 10.67
N ALA A 87 4.71 10.65 10.69
CA ALA A 87 4.15 9.88 11.80
C ALA A 87 5.04 8.70 12.23
N LYS A 88 5.70 8.02 11.26
CA LYS A 88 6.53 6.81 11.49
C LYS A 88 7.76 7.08 12.35
N ARG A 89 8.10 8.35 12.62
CA ARG A 89 9.20 8.76 13.49
C ARG A 89 8.75 9.04 14.93
N LEU A 90 7.45 9.17 15.20
CA LEU A 90 6.93 9.54 16.51
C LEU A 90 7.34 8.53 17.59
N PHE A 91 6.87 7.28 17.49
CA PHE A 91 7.08 6.29 18.55
C PHE A 91 8.54 5.85 18.72
N PRO A 92 9.37 5.69 17.67
CA PRO A 92 10.80 5.45 17.83
C PRO A 92 11.50 6.57 18.61
N THR A 93 11.12 7.82 18.35
CA THR A 93 11.68 9.00 19.04
C THR A 93 11.22 9.05 20.50
N LEU A 94 9.92 8.83 20.76
CA LEU A 94 9.38 8.79 22.12
C LEU A 94 9.98 7.65 22.95
N ALA A 95 10.12 6.44 22.37
CA ALA A 95 10.69 5.29 23.06
C ALA A 95 12.16 5.50 23.46
N GLN A 96 12.95 6.14 22.59
CA GLN A 96 14.33 6.48 22.91
C GLN A 96 14.40 7.48 24.09
N GLN A 97 13.62 8.56 24.05
CA GLN A 97 13.58 9.56 25.12
C GLN A 97 13.08 8.95 26.44
N LEU A 98 12.03 8.13 26.40
CA LEU A 98 11.51 7.43 27.57
C LEU A 98 12.55 6.48 28.17
N ALA A 99 13.29 5.72 27.35
CA ALA A 99 14.34 4.84 27.83
C ALA A 99 15.50 5.59 28.50
N GLN A 100 15.79 6.82 28.06
CA GLN A 100 16.80 7.68 28.69
C GLN A 100 16.31 8.27 30.02
N LYS A 101 15.06 8.73 30.09
CA LYS A 101 14.47 9.32 31.31
C LYS A 101 14.07 8.27 32.35
N VAL A 102 13.75 7.05 31.91
CA VAL A 102 13.38 5.91 32.76
C VAL A 102 14.33 4.74 32.47
N PRO A 103 15.49 4.65 33.15
CA PRO A 103 16.52 3.64 32.86
C PRO A 103 16.02 2.20 32.91
N ARG A 104 14.97 1.91 33.68
CA ARG A 104 14.33 0.58 33.75
C ARG A 104 13.69 0.14 32.43
N LEU A 105 13.30 1.09 31.57
CA LEU A 105 12.77 0.81 30.23
C LEU A 105 13.89 0.48 29.22
N GLN A 106 15.12 0.93 29.46
CA GLN A 106 16.24 0.78 28.53
C GLN A 106 16.49 -0.69 28.10
N PRO A 107 16.60 -1.69 28.99
CA PRO A 107 16.83 -3.07 28.57
C PRO A 107 15.62 -3.65 27.81
N LEU A 108 14.41 -3.23 28.13
CA LEU A 108 13.18 -3.70 27.48
C LEU A 108 13.04 -3.14 26.07
N VAL A 109 13.34 -1.84 25.88
CA VAL A 109 13.36 -1.21 24.56
C VAL A 109 14.53 -1.74 23.72
N ALA A 110 15.71 -1.93 24.31
CA ALA A 110 16.85 -2.52 23.61
C ALA A 110 16.53 -3.91 23.09
N ARG A 111 15.93 -4.77 23.92
CA ARG A 111 15.48 -6.11 23.53
C ARG A 111 14.45 -6.06 22.40
N ALA A 112 13.48 -5.15 22.45
CA ALA A 112 12.49 -4.99 21.37
C ALA A 112 13.13 -4.60 20.03
N VAL A 113 14.24 -3.85 20.06
CA VAL A 113 15.02 -3.48 18.85
C VAL A 113 15.91 -4.62 18.38
N GLU A 114 16.51 -5.39 19.30
CA GLU A 114 17.32 -6.57 18.97
C GLU A 114 16.47 -7.68 18.34
N GLU A 115 15.27 -7.94 18.87
CA GLU A 115 14.32 -8.92 18.34
C GLU A 115 13.73 -8.46 16.98
N ASN A 116 13.70 -7.16 16.71
CA ASN A 116 13.16 -6.61 15.46
C ASN A 116 13.93 -5.36 15.01
N PRO A 117 15.07 -5.53 14.31
CA PRO A 117 15.94 -4.42 13.90
C PRO A 117 15.26 -3.36 13.02
N GLU A 118 14.25 -3.77 12.26
CA GLU A 118 13.49 -2.93 11.33
C GLU A 118 12.20 -2.34 11.93
N ILE A 119 12.00 -2.46 13.25
CA ILE A 119 10.80 -1.99 13.95
C ILE A 119 10.46 -0.52 13.64
N GLY A 120 11.47 0.33 13.48
CA GLY A 120 11.29 1.75 13.15
C GLY A 120 10.77 2.04 11.73
N LYS A 121 10.68 1.02 10.86
CA LYS A 121 10.06 1.12 9.52
C LYS A 121 8.68 0.44 9.46
N LYS A 122 8.27 -0.26 10.51
CA LYS A 122 6.95 -0.93 10.61
C LYS A 122 5.81 0.08 10.83
N ALA A 123 4.57 -0.41 10.80
CA ALA A 123 3.37 0.40 11.05
C ALA A 123 3.36 1.04 12.45
N LEU A 124 2.61 2.13 12.62
CA LEU A 124 2.53 2.89 13.88
C LEU A 124 2.12 2.03 15.08
N ARG A 125 1.21 1.08 14.87
CA ARG A 125 0.75 0.18 15.95
C ARG A 125 1.85 -0.78 16.40
N GLU A 126 2.58 -1.37 15.45
CA GLU A 126 3.73 -2.22 15.74
C GLU A 126 4.81 -1.45 16.50
N GLN A 127 5.15 -0.25 16.03
CA GLN A 127 6.09 0.63 16.73
C GLN A 127 5.61 0.93 18.16
N TRP A 128 4.35 1.31 18.34
CA TRP A 128 3.77 1.58 19.66
C TRP A 128 3.80 0.35 20.57
N ASN A 129 3.32 -0.80 20.07
CA ASN A 129 3.23 -2.04 20.81
C ASN A 129 4.62 -2.47 21.31
N HIS A 130 5.61 -2.54 20.42
CA HIS A 130 6.93 -3.08 20.75
C HIS A 130 7.87 -2.07 21.41
N LEU A 131 7.81 -0.78 21.04
CA LEU A 131 8.76 0.21 21.55
C LEU A 131 8.26 0.96 22.77
N VAL A 132 6.95 1.03 23.00
CA VAL A 132 6.36 1.79 24.11
C VAL A 132 5.52 0.89 25.00
N LEU A 133 4.43 0.31 24.50
CA LEU A 133 3.43 -0.37 25.32
C LEU A 133 3.98 -1.62 26.03
N GLN A 134 4.60 -2.56 25.31
CA GLN A 134 5.15 -3.79 25.90
C GLN A 134 6.31 -3.51 26.87
N PRO A 135 7.29 -2.64 26.56
CA PRO A 135 8.30 -2.23 27.53
C PRO A 135 7.72 -1.61 28.79
N VAL A 136 6.69 -0.77 28.65
CA VAL A 136 5.98 -0.13 29.75
C VAL A 136 5.27 -1.22 30.58
N LEU A 137 4.41 -2.06 29.98
CA LEU A 137 3.71 -3.17 30.65
C LEU A 137 4.64 -4.20 31.31
N GLY A 138 5.83 -4.43 30.74
CA GLY A 138 6.83 -5.37 31.25
C GLY A 138 7.61 -4.87 32.47
N LEU A 139 7.38 -3.64 32.93
CA LEU A 139 8.00 -3.13 34.15
C LEU A 139 7.44 -3.80 35.40
N GLU A 140 8.32 -4.47 36.12
CA GLU A 140 8.00 -5.01 37.45
C GLU A 140 7.51 -3.90 38.41
N PRO A 141 6.55 -4.18 39.30
CA PRO A 141 6.12 -3.23 40.32
C PRO A 141 7.30 -2.76 41.18
N TYR A 142 7.26 -1.53 41.67
CA TYR A 142 8.26 -1.07 42.65
C TYR A 142 8.27 -2.00 43.88
N PRO A 143 9.45 -2.32 44.45
CA PRO A 143 9.49 -2.97 45.74
C PRO A 143 8.73 -2.12 46.77
N LYS A 144 7.83 -2.75 47.53
CA LYS A 144 6.86 -2.14 48.47
C LYS A 144 7.46 -1.34 49.66
N ALA A 145 8.67 -0.81 49.53
CA ALA A 145 9.41 -0.17 50.61
C ALA A 145 9.32 1.38 50.63
N GLU A 146 8.73 2.03 49.63
CA GLU A 146 8.50 3.48 49.64
C GLU A 146 6.99 3.81 49.63
N PRO A 147 6.52 4.67 50.56
CA PRO A 147 5.10 4.97 50.74
C PRO A 147 4.52 5.95 49.70
N ASP A 148 5.30 6.41 48.72
CA ASP A 148 4.85 7.36 47.71
C ASP A 148 4.45 6.65 46.41
N THR A 149 3.25 6.98 45.93
CA THR A 149 2.78 6.59 44.59
C THR A 149 3.79 7.13 43.55
N PRO A 150 4.28 6.32 42.59
CA PRO A 150 5.26 6.81 41.62
C PRO A 150 4.70 8.01 40.86
N ALA A 151 5.50 9.08 40.79
CA ALA A 151 5.11 10.32 40.13
C ALA A 151 4.72 10.05 38.66
N PRO A 152 3.66 10.70 38.14
CA PRO A 152 3.25 10.52 36.77
C PRO A 152 4.29 11.05 35.79
N ILE A 153 4.49 10.33 34.71
CA ILE A 153 5.32 10.74 33.57
C ILE A 153 4.41 11.39 32.54
N VAL A 154 4.79 12.57 32.05
CA VAL A 154 4.08 13.30 31.01
C VAL A 154 4.86 13.22 29.69
N ILE A 155 4.14 12.93 28.62
CA ILE A 155 4.64 12.99 27.24
C ILE A 155 3.96 14.17 26.55
N VAL A 156 4.76 15.07 25.96
CA VAL A 156 4.25 16.26 25.27
C VAL A 156 4.26 16.02 23.75
N ILE A 157 3.12 16.16 23.09
CA ILE A 157 2.99 16.06 21.64
C ILE A 157 2.40 17.38 21.12
N ASP A 158 3.22 18.17 20.44
CA ASP A 158 2.80 19.44 19.85
C ASP A 158 2.45 19.29 18.37
N ALA A 159 1.54 20.17 17.91
CA ALA A 159 1.13 20.31 16.52
C ALA A 159 0.71 19.00 15.84
N LEU A 160 -0.10 18.17 16.51
CA LEU A 160 -0.50 16.86 15.97
C LEU A 160 -1.22 16.95 14.61
N ASP A 161 -1.91 18.07 14.33
CA ASP A 161 -2.52 18.39 13.03
C ASP A 161 -1.51 18.64 11.89
N GLU A 162 -0.24 18.83 12.23
CA GLU A 162 0.86 18.99 11.26
C GLU A 162 1.54 17.68 10.87
N CYS A 163 1.05 16.55 11.37
CA CYS A 163 1.43 15.23 10.92
C CYS A 163 1.02 15.04 9.45
N ASP A 164 1.97 14.88 8.54
CA ASP A 164 1.72 14.66 7.13
C ASP A 164 1.05 13.29 6.94
N SER A 165 -0.19 13.27 6.47
CA SER A 165 -0.83 12.03 6.01
C SER A 165 -0.26 11.67 4.64
N GLU A 166 0.45 10.54 4.53
CA GLU A 166 0.62 9.89 3.22
C GLU A 166 -0.78 9.78 2.60
N MET A 167 -0.94 10.17 1.32
CA MET A 167 -2.24 10.09 0.64
C MET A 167 -2.80 8.69 0.92
N HIS A 168 -3.96 8.63 1.59
CA HIS A 168 -4.68 7.41 2.02
C HIS A 168 -4.43 6.86 3.46
N ARG A 169 -3.62 7.48 4.33
CA ARG A 169 -3.47 7.06 5.75
C ARG A 169 -3.99 8.11 6.75
N ASP A 170 -4.81 7.68 7.71
CA ASP A 170 -5.29 8.49 8.84
C ASP A 170 -4.40 8.27 10.08
N ASP A 171 -3.13 8.67 9.97
CA ASP A 171 -2.10 8.43 10.99
C ASP A 171 -2.44 9.14 12.32
N VAL A 172 -2.98 10.37 12.25
CA VAL A 172 -3.41 11.15 13.43
C VAL A 172 -4.45 10.39 14.24
N ARG A 173 -5.47 9.86 13.57
CA ARG A 173 -6.49 9.02 14.24
C ARG A 173 -5.86 7.79 14.88
N THR A 174 -4.93 7.14 14.20
CA THR A 174 -4.24 5.96 14.73
C THR A 174 -3.47 6.31 16.00
N ILE A 175 -2.67 7.38 15.99
CA ILE A 175 -1.93 7.85 17.16
C ILE A 175 -2.87 8.07 18.35
N LEU A 176 -3.95 8.84 18.16
CA LEU A 176 -4.90 9.16 19.24
C LEU A 176 -5.62 7.92 19.82
N GLN A 177 -5.84 6.87 19.02
CA GLN A 177 -6.43 5.62 19.48
C GLN A 177 -5.45 4.73 20.28
N LEU A 178 -4.14 4.91 20.07
CA LEU A 178 -3.10 4.14 20.75
C LEU A 178 -2.75 4.70 22.13
N LEU A 179 -2.68 6.04 22.28
CA LEU A 179 -2.23 6.69 23.53
C LEU A 179 -2.93 6.18 24.80
N PRO A 180 -4.26 5.97 24.85
CA PRO A 180 -4.92 5.51 26.08
C PRO A 180 -4.52 4.10 26.53
N GLN A 181 -3.86 3.30 25.69
CA GLN A 181 -3.58 1.88 26.00
C GLN A 181 -2.57 1.70 27.14
N VAL A 182 -1.69 2.68 27.38
CA VAL A 182 -0.74 2.63 28.52
C VAL A 182 -1.42 2.75 29.88
N GLN A 183 -2.69 3.15 29.95
CA GLN A 183 -3.46 3.19 31.20
C GLN A 183 -3.70 1.81 31.82
N ARG A 184 -3.42 0.71 31.10
CA ARG A 184 -3.54 -0.66 31.62
C ARG A 184 -2.49 -0.99 32.69
N GLN A 185 -1.50 -0.12 32.91
CA GLN A 185 -0.42 -0.35 33.85
C GLN A 185 -0.55 0.48 35.12
N GLU A 186 -0.28 -0.16 36.27
CA GLU A 186 -0.33 0.49 37.58
C GLU A 186 1.06 0.95 38.09
N SER A 187 2.17 0.44 37.51
CA SER A 187 3.53 0.70 38.02
C SER A 187 4.10 2.09 37.70
N ILE A 188 3.79 2.66 36.53
CA ILE A 188 4.22 4.02 36.13
C ILE A 188 3.04 4.71 35.41
N PRO A 189 2.42 5.74 36.01
CA PRO A 189 1.32 6.43 35.36
C PRO A 189 1.83 7.34 34.25
N ILE A 190 1.52 7.03 32.99
CA ILE A 190 1.88 7.85 31.82
C ILE A 190 0.68 8.72 31.39
N ARG A 191 0.94 9.99 31.08
CA ARG A 191 -0.06 10.96 30.56
C ARG A 191 0.43 11.67 29.31
N PHE A 192 -0.50 12.22 28.55
CA PHE A 192 -0.22 12.89 27.29
C PHE A 192 -0.76 14.32 27.29
N LEU A 193 0.12 15.30 27.13
CA LEU A 193 -0.25 16.67 26.78
C LEU A 193 -0.23 16.77 25.25
N VAL A 194 -1.39 16.89 24.63
CA VAL A 194 -1.53 16.94 23.17
C VAL A 194 -2.00 18.33 22.76
N MET A 195 -1.32 18.95 21.80
CA MET A 195 -1.72 20.22 21.22
C MET A 195 -2.04 20.08 19.74
N SER A 196 -3.15 20.68 19.30
CA SER A 196 -3.52 20.70 17.89
C SER A 196 -4.48 21.83 17.53
N ARG A 197 -4.70 22.07 16.24
CA ARG A 197 -5.90 22.77 15.76
C ARG A 197 -7.15 21.92 16.06
N PRO A 198 -8.32 22.55 16.28
CA PRO A 198 -9.59 21.84 16.47
C PRO A 198 -10.16 21.40 15.11
N GLU A 199 -9.39 20.62 14.34
CA GLU A 199 -9.89 20.03 13.09
C GLU A 199 -11.02 19.04 13.38
N HIS A 200 -12.02 19.00 12.50
CA HIS A 200 -13.19 18.15 12.69
C HIS A 200 -12.83 16.66 12.84
N SER A 201 -11.82 16.19 12.10
CA SER A 201 -11.28 14.81 12.20
C SER A 201 -10.78 14.48 13.60
N ILE A 202 -9.94 15.34 14.18
CA ILE A 202 -9.37 15.19 15.53
C ILE A 202 -10.47 15.26 16.59
N GLN A 203 -11.39 16.22 16.45
CA GLN A 203 -12.49 16.41 17.39
C GLN A 203 -13.44 15.20 17.42
N LEU A 204 -13.72 14.58 16.26
CA LEU A 204 -14.49 13.35 16.19
C LEU A 204 -13.83 12.18 16.92
N VAL A 205 -12.49 12.08 16.89
CA VAL A 205 -11.76 11.02 17.59
C VAL A 205 -11.86 11.22 19.09
N PHE A 206 -11.54 12.41 19.60
CA PHE A 206 -11.63 12.71 21.04
C PHE A 206 -13.05 12.51 21.59
N ASN A 207 -14.09 12.88 20.84
CA ASN A 207 -15.48 12.65 21.23
C ASN A 207 -15.88 11.16 21.32
N ARG A 208 -15.13 10.27 20.67
CA ARG A 208 -15.36 8.81 20.64
C ARG A 208 -14.41 8.03 21.53
N LEU A 209 -13.40 8.67 22.13
CA LEU A 209 -12.46 7.99 23.01
C LEU A 209 -13.13 7.67 24.36
N ASN A 210 -13.12 6.40 24.73
CA ASN A 210 -13.63 5.93 26.02
C ASN A 210 -12.54 6.03 27.11
N CYS A 211 -11.91 7.21 27.28
CA CYS A 211 -10.94 7.46 28.34
C CYS A 211 -11.14 8.86 28.96
N PRO A 212 -10.79 9.08 30.24
CA PRO A 212 -10.93 10.39 30.83
C PRO A 212 -9.95 11.39 30.20
N LEU A 213 -10.49 12.50 29.71
CA LEU A 213 -9.82 13.51 28.87
C LEU A 213 -10.13 14.91 29.40
N ARG A 214 -9.12 15.77 29.50
CA ARG A 214 -9.29 17.20 29.78
C ARG A 214 -9.17 17.99 28.47
N ILE A 215 -10.15 18.83 28.15
CA ILE A 215 -10.15 19.67 26.95
C ILE A 215 -9.99 21.13 27.37
N PHE A 216 -9.00 21.82 26.82
CA PHE A 216 -8.77 23.25 27.01
C PHE A 216 -8.76 23.97 25.67
N ASN A 217 -9.65 24.95 25.47
CA ASN A 217 -9.73 25.72 24.24
C ASN A 217 -9.16 27.14 24.46
N LEU A 218 -8.08 27.47 23.76
CA LEU A 218 -7.44 28.79 23.84
C LEU A 218 -8.36 29.94 23.42
N ASN A 219 -9.40 29.67 22.62
CA ASN A 219 -10.36 30.69 22.23
C ASN A 219 -11.28 31.13 23.40
N ASN A 220 -11.33 30.35 24.49
CA ASN A 220 -12.14 30.65 25.67
C ASN A 220 -11.35 31.39 26.76
N VAL A 221 -10.07 31.71 26.52
CA VAL A 221 -9.24 32.49 27.45
C VAL A 221 -9.78 33.92 27.52
N ARG A 222 -9.77 34.49 28.73
CA ARG A 222 -10.31 35.83 28.96
C ARG A 222 -9.57 36.90 28.14
N PRO A 223 -10.29 37.78 27.43
CA PRO A 223 -9.78 39.00 26.81
C PRO A 223 -8.63 39.69 27.54
N GLU A 224 -8.83 39.98 28.82
CA GLU A 224 -7.93 40.81 29.64
C GLU A 224 -6.59 40.10 29.88
N GLN A 225 -6.61 38.77 29.97
CA GLN A 225 -5.42 37.95 30.11
C GLN A 225 -4.61 37.92 28.81
N ILE A 226 -5.29 37.81 27.67
CA ILE A 226 -4.64 37.85 26.35
C ILE A 226 -3.97 39.21 26.13
N ASP A 227 -4.66 40.30 26.45
CA ASP A 227 -4.14 41.66 26.28
C ASP A 227 -2.91 41.90 27.16
N ARG A 228 -2.95 41.43 28.42
CA ARG A 228 -1.80 41.49 29.33
C ARG A 228 -0.59 40.73 28.79
N ASP A 229 -0.79 39.48 28.37
CA ASP A 229 0.29 38.63 27.87
C ASP A 229 0.91 39.19 26.57
N ILE A 230 0.10 39.71 25.66
CA ILE A 230 0.56 40.37 24.43
C ILE A 230 1.31 41.67 24.76
N SER A 231 0.85 42.47 25.73
CA SER A 231 1.53 43.70 26.17
C SER A 231 2.93 43.40 26.66
N ILE A 232 3.10 42.42 27.55
CA ILE A 232 4.41 42.00 28.07
C ILE A 232 5.34 41.59 26.92
N PHE A 233 4.83 40.83 25.95
CA PHE A 233 5.62 40.43 24.79
C PHE A 233 6.05 41.63 23.93
N LEU A 234 5.11 42.52 23.60
CA LEU A 234 5.38 43.69 22.77
C LEU A 234 6.34 44.67 23.45
N GLU A 235 6.18 44.91 24.75
CA GLU A 235 7.10 45.73 25.55
C GLU A 235 8.53 45.21 25.47
N HIS A 236 8.71 43.91 25.66
CA HIS A 236 10.02 43.28 25.55
C HIS A 236 10.60 43.40 24.13
N ALA A 237 9.84 42.99 23.12
CA ALA A 237 10.30 42.99 21.73
C ALA A 237 10.59 44.40 21.17
N LEU A 238 9.76 45.39 21.51
CA LEU A 238 9.96 46.78 21.08
C LEU A 238 11.09 47.43 21.87
N THR A 239 11.30 47.09 23.14
CA THR A 239 12.49 47.53 23.89
C THR A 239 13.77 47.03 23.22
N ASP A 240 13.82 45.76 22.83
CA ASP A 240 14.94 45.19 22.08
C ASP A 240 15.21 45.93 20.76
N ILE A 241 14.15 46.25 20.01
CA ILE A 241 14.26 47.02 18.75
C ILE A 241 14.77 48.44 19.03
N ARG A 242 14.25 49.10 20.07
CA ARG A 242 14.66 50.44 20.49
C ARG A 242 16.16 50.48 20.80
N ASP A 243 16.62 49.51 21.59
CA ASP A 243 17.98 49.49 22.08
C ASP A 243 18.97 49.15 20.94
N ARG A 244 18.62 48.21 20.04
CA ARG A 244 19.45 47.86 18.87
C ARG A 244 19.56 48.99 17.85
N ASN A 245 18.52 49.81 17.71
CA ASN A 245 18.47 50.91 16.75
C ASN A 245 18.73 52.29 17.38
N GLN A 246 19.10 52.35 18.67
CA GLN A 246 19.42 53.56 19.41
C GLN A 246 18.30 54.64 19.35
N LEU A 247 17.04 54.19 19.40
CA LEU A 247 15.87 55.06 19.36
C LEU A 247 15.65 55.77 20.71
N SER A 248 14.76 56.77 20.72
CA SER A 248 14.42 57.53 21.94
C SER A 248 13.92 56.60 23.06
N SER A 249 14.31 56.88 24.31
CA SER A 249 13.82 56.18 25.50
C SER A 249 12.30 56.20 25.65
N SER A 250 11.62 57.20 25.07
CA SER A 250 10.16 57.33 25.06
C SER A 250 9.45 56.53 23.96
N TRP A 251 10.20 55.89 23.05
CA TRP A 251 9.65 55.09 21.96
C TRP A 251 9.31 53.68 22.46
N PRO A 252 8.16 53.08 22.05
CA PRO A 252 7.12 53.62 21.17
C PRO A 252 6.05 54.49 21.89
N GLY A 253 6.03 54.46 23.23
CA GLY A 253 5.04 55.14 24.08
C GLY A 253 3.82 54.27 24.41
N ASP A 254 3.24 54.46 25.61
CA ASP A 254 2.18 53.61 26.16
C ASP A 254 0.90 53.59 25.31
N GLU A 255 0.49 54.75 24.77
CA GLU A 255 -0.69 54.83 23.91
C GLU A 255 -0.53 54.04 22.60
N VAL A 256 0.69 54.06 22.03
CA VAL A 256 1.00 53.34 20.81
C VAL A 256 1.05 51.84 21.09
N LEU A 257 1.69 51.44 22.18
CA LEU A 257 1.72 50.05 22.64
C LEU A 257 0.29 49.49 22.79
N GLN A 258 -0.60 50.21 23.47
CA GLN A 258 -1.99 49.79 23.63
C GLN A 258 -2.74 49.64 22.30
N LYS A 259 -2.49 50.52 21.32
CA LYS A 259 -3.04 50.37 19.96
C LYS A 259 -2.55 49.10 19.27
N ILE A 260 -1.27 48.74 19.42
CA ILE A 260 -0.72 47.51 18.82
C ILE A 260 -1.28 46.27 19.53
N VAL A 261 -1.42 46.30 20.86
CA VAL A 261 -2.04 45.21 21.64
C VAL A 261 -3.46 44.95 21.11
N GLN A 262 -4.26 46.00 20.94
CA GLN A 262 -5.63 45.88 20.43
C GLN A 262 -5.68 45.30 19.00
N ARG A 263 -4.77 45.71 18.11
CA ARG A 263 -4.67 45.18 16.72
C ARG A 263 -4.24 43.71 16.67
N THR A 264 -3.35 43.30 17.56
CA THR A 264 -2.76 41.96 17.52
C THR A 264 -3.63 40.91 18.21
N ARG A 265 -4.58 41.31 19.06
CA ARG A 265 -5.48 40.41 19.79
C ARG A 265 -6.42 39.60 18.87
N PRO A 266 -6.58 38.27 19.05
CA PRO A 266 -6.02 37.42 20.10
C PRO A 266 -4.76 36.62 19.67
N LEU A 267 -4.09 37.06 18.61
CA LEU A 267 -3.10 36.29 17.85
C LEU A 267 -1.68 36.70 18.24
N PHE A 268 -0.97 35.88 19.01
CA PHE A 268 0.44 36.12 19.32
C PHE A 268 1.32 36.19 18.07
N ILE A 269 0.97 35.42 17.04
CA ILE A 269 1.70 35.51 15.77
C ILE A 269 1.60 36.89 15.13
N ALA A 270 0.52 37.63 15.37
CA ALA A 270 0.36 39.00 14.88
C ALA A 270 1.43 39.90 15.50
N ALA A 271 1.58 39.84 16.82
CA ALA A 271 2.58 40.60 17.56
C ALA A 271 4.01 40.25 17.12
N VAL A 272 4.33 38.95 16.99
CA VAL A 272 5.65 38.48 16.53
C VAL A 272 5.94 38.96 15.10
N THR A 273 4.97 38.82 14.18
CA THR A 273 5.15 39.20 12.78
C THR A 273 5.33 40.71 12.62
N LEU A 274 4.55 41.52 13.37
CA LEU A 274 4.72 42.97 13.38
C LEU A 274 6.09 43.38 13.94
N CYS A 275 6.54 42.77 15.05
CA CYS A 275 7.87 43.05 15.58
C CYS A 275 8.96 42.71 14.57
N ARG A 276 8.87 41.59 13.85
CA ARG A 276 9.82 41.23 12.77
C ARG A 276 9.77 42.22 11.60
N PHE A 277 8.58 42.71 11.25
CA PHE A 277 8.39 43.71 10.19
C PHE A 277 9.00 45.07 10.56
N ILE A 278 8.89 45.46 11.83
CA ILE A 278 9.46 46.69 12.39
C ILE A 278 10.99 46.55 12.57
N ALA A 279 11.47 45.37 12.99
CA ALA A 279 12.88 45.08 13.20
C ALA A 279 13.69 44.80 11.93
N ASP A 280 13.10 44.97 10.74
CA ASP A 280 13.79 44.71 9.48
C ASP A 280 15.01 45.64 9.33
N PRO A 281 16.24 45.11 9.22
CA PRO A 281 17.45 45.92 9.21
C PRO A 281 17.58 46.81 7.97
N THR A 282 16.74 46.61 6.95
CA THR A 282 16.74 47.41 5.73
C THR A 282 15.99 48.74 5.87
N TRP A 283 15.21 48.93 6.95
CA TRP A 283 14.33 50.09 7.12
C TRP A 283 14.43 50.71 8.52
N ASN A 284 14.04 51.99 8.64
CA ASN A 284 13.94 52.66 9.94
C ASN A 284 12.70 52.12 10.71
N PRO A 285 12.85 51.63 11.95
CA PRO A 285 11.73 51.12 12.75
C PRO A 285 10.61 52.14 13.05
N GLU A 286 10.92 53.43 13.16
CA GLU A 286 9.93 54.49 13.43
C GLU A 286 8.95 54.63 12.26
N ASP A 287 9.46 54.70 11.02
CA ASP A 287 8.65 54.76 9.81
C ASP A 287 7.75 53.51 9.67
N ARG A 288 8.29 52.35 10.07
CA ARG A 288 7.58 51.06 9.99
C ARG A 288 6.46 50.96 11.01
N LEU A 289 6.70 51.50 12.20
CA LEU A 289 5.68 51.59 13.22
C LEU A 289 4.56 52.55 12.80
N GLU A 290 4.91 53.70 12.22
CA GLU A 290 3.92 54.65 11.69
C GLU A 290 3.08 54.03 10.54
N GLU A 291 3.72 53.27 9.64
CA GLU A 291 3.04 52.51 8.58
C GLU A 291 1.99 51.55 9.16
N VAL A 292 2.34 50.79 10.20
CA VAL A 292 1.41 49.86 10.88
C VAL A 292 0.25 50.62 11.52
N LEU A 293 0.48 51.79 12.12
CA LEU A 293 -0.55 52.57 12.81
C LEU A 293 -1.49 53.32 11.85
N SER A 294 -1.02 53.67 10.66
CA SER A 294 -1.76 54.45 9.65
C SER A 294 -2.87 53.66 8.94
N ASP A 295 -2.81 52.33 8.90
CA ASP A 295 -3.78 51.50 8.18
C ASP A 295 -5.03 51.30 9.05
N GLN A 296 -6.04 52.15 8.89
CA GLN A 296 -7.36 52.07 9.55
C GLN A 296 -8.38 51.44 8.60
N ASN A 297 -8.47 50.10 8.53
CA ASN A 297 -9.56 49.46 7.81
C ASN A 297 -10.44 48.68 8.79
N GLU A 298 -11.57 49.28 9.19
CA GLU A 298 -12.54 48.74 10.17
C GLU A 298 -13.31 47.48 9.70
N HIS A 299 -13.01 46.95 8.51
CA HIS A 299 -13.78 45.89 7.85
C HIS A 299 -12.95 44.71 7.32
N VAL A 300 -11.71 44.52 7.79
CA VAL A 300 -10.84 43.43 7.32
C VAL A 300 -10.62 42.39 8.41
N SER A 301 -10.46 41.13 8.00
CA SER A 301 -10.04 40.03 8.87
C SER A 301 -8.75 40.36 9.62
N LYS A 302 -8.64 39.87 10.87
CA LYS A 302 -7.48 40.14 11.76
C LYS A 302 -6.15 39.66 11.19
N MET A 303 -6.15 38.63 10.33
CA MET A 303 -4.95 38.20 9.63
C MET A 303 -4.51 39.21 8.57
N ALA A 304 -5.45 39.91 7.94
CA ALA A 304 -5.12 40.98 7.01
C ALA A 304 -4.46 42.17 7.70
N GLU A 305 -4.86 42.53 8.92
CA GLU A 305 -4.21 43.61 9.69
C GLU A 305 -2.70 43.35 9.90
N VAL A 306 -2.30 42.07 9.95
CA VAL A 306 -0.91 41.65 10.14
C VAL A 306 -0.14 41.58 8.84
N TYR A 307 -0.72 40.96 7.82
CA TYR A 307 0.02 40.64 6.59
C TYR A 307 -0.12 41.71 5.51
N LEU A 308 -1.19 42.50 5.53
CA LEU A 308 -1.41 43.55 4.53
C LEU A 308 -0.30 44.61 4.55
N PRO A 309 0.25 45.07 5.69
CA PRO A 309 1.41 45.97 5.70
C PRO A 309 2.64 45.33 5.03
N VAL A 310 2.92 44.05 5.32
CA VAL A 310 4.01 43.28 4.69
C VAL A 310 3.84 43.25 3.17
N LEU A 311 2.62 42.97 2.70
CA LEU A 311 2.29 42.85 1.27
C LEU A 311 2.26 44.21 0.56
N LYS A 312 1.67 45.25 1.15
CA LYS A 312 1.62 46.61 0.59
C LYS A 312 3.02 47.17 0.35
N ARG A 313 3.94 46.94 1.30
CA ARG A 313 5.32 47.41 1.17
C ARG A 313 6.03 46.84 -0.05
N LEU A 314 5.70 45.61 -0.48
CA LEU A 314 6.25 45.04 -1.71
C LEU A 314 6.03 45.94 -2.93
N LEU A 315 4.95 46.72 -2.94
CA LEU A 315 4.51 47.53 -4.08
C LEU A 315 4.73 49.04 -3.87
N GLN A 316 5.15 49.46 -2.69
CA GLN A 316 5.27 50.89 -2.38
C GLN A 316 6.38 51.56 -3.22
N GLY A 317 6.06 52.72 -3.79
CA GLY A 317 7.00 53.48 -4.62
C GLY A 317 7.34 52.83 -5.97
N LYS A 318 6.56 51.82 -6.40
CA LYS A 318 6.75 51.13 -7.69
C LYS A 318 5.83 51.67 -8.77
N SER A 319 6.33 51.67 -10.01
CA SER A 319 5.51 51.94 -11.18
C SER A 319 4.45 50.85 -11.37
N ILE A 320 3.44 51.11 -12.21
CA ILE A 320 2.37 50.15 -12.53
C ILE A 320 2.94 48.86 -13.14
N SER A 321 3.93 48.98 -14.02
CA SER A 321 4.57 47.83 -14.68
C SER A 321 5.38 46.98 -13.70
N GLU A 322 6.13 47.61 -12.79
CA GLU A 322 6.85 46.92 -11.73
C GLU A 322 5.89 46.22 -10.77
N THR A 323 4.81 46.90 -10.38
CA THR A 323 3.76 46.35 -9.51
C THR A 323 3.16 45.07 -10.10
N GLN A 324 2.79 45.09 -11.39
CA GLN A 324 2.27 43.92 -12.09
C GLN A 324 3.27 42.77 -12.12
N THR A 325 4.55 43.08 -12.33
CA THR A 325 5.63 42.08 -12.33
C THR A 325 5.80 41.44 -10.95
N LEU A 326 5.83 42.25 -9.90
CA LEU A 326 5.99 41.79 -8.52
C LEU A 326 4.82 40.94 -8.05
N VAL A 327 3.59 41.33 -8.39
CA VAL A 327 2.39 40.53 -8.08
C VAL A 327 2.43 39.20 -8.83
N ARG A 328 2.85 39.18 -10.09
CA ARG A 328 3.01 37.93 -10.86
C ARG A 328 4.07 37.04 -10.22
N ASP A 329 5.23 37.59 -9.89
CA ASP A 329 6.32 36.85 -9.25
C ASP A 329 5.91 36.30 -7.88
N PHE A 330 5.13 37.07 -7.12
CA PHE A 330 4.55 36.62 -5.87
C PHE A 330 3.64 35.41 -6.08
N ARG A 331 2.74 35.45 -7.07
CA ARG A 331 1.83 34.34 -7.39
C ARG A 331 2.57 33.10 -7.89
N ASP A 332 3.52 33.28 -8.81
CA ASP A 332 4.25 32.17 -9.44
C ASP A 332 5.20 31.47 -8.44
N ILE A 333 5.96 32.24 -7.65
CA ILE A 333 6.98 31.72 -6.73
C ILE A 333 6.37 31.40 -5.37
N THR A 334 5.74 32.39 -4.73
CA THR A 334 5.19 32.23 -3.37
C THR A 334 3.99 31.28 -3.38
N GLY A 335 3.15 31.38 -4.40
CA GLY A 335 2.03 30.45 -4.60
C GLY A 335 2.49 29.01 -4.78
N ALA A 336 3.54 28.80 -5.57
CA ALA A 336 4.16 27.48 -5.70
C ALA A 336 4.63 26.94 -4.34
N ILE A 337 5.43 27.70 -3.59
CA ILE A 337 5.92 27.31 -2.26
C ILE A 337 4.76 26.92 -1.32
N MET A 338 3.62 27.62 -1.41
CA MET A 338 2.43 27.34 -0.59
C MET A 338 1.72 26.03 -0.95
N LEU A 339 1.90 25.50 -2.15
CA LEU A 339 1.10 24.39 -2.68
C LEU A 339 1.91 23.18 -3.14
N LEU A 340 3.25 23.24 -3.03
CA LEU A 340 4.09 22.05 -3.14
C LEU A 340 3.62 20.97 -2.15
N ALA A 341 3.61 19.72 -2.59
CA ALA A 341 3.33 18.55 -1.77
C ALA A 341 4.44 18.30 -0.76
N GLU A 342 5.68 18.60 -1.15
CA GLU A 342 6.91 18.50 -0.35
C GLU A 342 7.75 19.76 -0.62
N PRO A 343 8.27 20.46 0.40
CA PRO A 343 9.01 21.70 0.19
C PRO A 343 10.34 21.42 -0.51
N LEU A 344 10.74 22.36 -1.35
CA LEU A 344 11.99 22.27 -2.11
C LEU A 344 12.98 23.34 -1.66
N PRO A 345 14.30 23.06 -1.71
CA PRO A 345 15.32 24.08 -1.53
C PRO A 345 15.28 25.09 -2.67
N CYS A 346 15.89 26.27 -2.45
CA CYS A 346 15.76 27.41 -3.36
C CYS A 346 16.18 27.05 -4.80
N ASP A 347 17.25 26.28 -4.96
CA ASP A 347 17.81 25.93 -6.26
C ASP A 347 16.91 24.94 -7.01
N ALA A 348 16.41 23.90 -6.33
CA ALA A 348 15.45 22.96 -6.90
C ALA A 348 14.11 23.63 -7.24
N LEU A 349 13.66 24.57 -6.41
CA LEU A 349 12.45 25.36 -6.69
C LEU A 349 12.62 26.21 -7.96
N ALA A 350 13.76 26.88 -8.13
CA ALA A 350 14.04 27.69 -9.32
C ALA A 350 14.00 26.84 -10.59
N GLU A 351 14.64 25.67 -10.57
CA GLU A 351 14.64 24.72 -11.69
C GLU A 351 13.25 24.16 -11.98
N LEU A 352 12.49 23.79 -10.94
CA LEU A 352 11.11 23.30 -11.08
C LEU A 352 10.24 24.34 -11.79
N LEU A 353 10.27 25.59 -11.31
CA LEU A 353 9.43 26.67 -11.84
C LEU A 353 9.95 27.23 -13.18
N GLY A 354 11.20 26.95 -13.55
CA GLY A 354 11.84 27.52 -14.73
C GLY A 354 12.08 29.03 -14.58
N ILE A 355 12.31 29.49 -13.35
CA ILE A 355 12.51 30.90 -12.99
C ILE A 355 13.96 31.09 -12.61
N ASN A 356 14.57 32.22 -13.03
CA ASN A 356 15.93 32.54 -12.67
C ASN A 356 16.14 32.53 -11.14
N ILE A 357 17.17 31.81 -10.69
CA ILE A 357 17.51 31.63 -9.29
C ILE A 357 17.63 32.95 -8.50
N ASN A 358 18.22 34.01 -9.09
CA ASN A 358 18.35 35.30 -8.43
C ASN A 358 17.00 35.97 -8.22
N LYS A 359 16.05 35.75 -9.13
CA LYS A 359 14.68 36.24 -9.02
C LYS A 359 13.93 35.53 -7.90
N VAL A 360 14.09 34.21 -7.77
CA VAL A 360 13.56 33.44 -6.63
C VAL A 360 14.17 33.95 -5.32
N ARG A 361 15.50 34.06 -5.22
CA ARG A 361 16.19 34.57 -4.03
C ARG A 361 15.71 35.96 -3.63
N THR A 362 15.58 36.88 -4.60
CA THR A 362 15.09 38.24 -4.36
C THR A 362 13.65 38.25 -3.86
N GLN A 363 12.80 37.34 -4.35
CA GLN A 363 11.42 37.24 -3.88
C GLN A 363 11.36 36.68 -2.46
N LEU A 364 12.18 35.66 -2.15
CA LEU A 364 12.27 35.08 -0.81
C LEU A 364 12.79 36.08 0.22
N SER A 365 13.80 36.88 -0.13
CA SER A 365 14.40 37.87 0.79
C SER A 365 13.40 38.97 1.17
N ARG A 366 12.48 39.34 0.28
CA ARG A 366 11.42 40.33 0.55
C ARG A 366 10.35 39.81 1.52
N LEU A 367 10.28 38.50 1.71
CA LEU A 367 9.28 37.83 2.55
C LEU A 367 9.92 37.19 3.79
N TYR A 368 11.11 37.66 4.21
CA TYR A 368 11.84 37.13 5.37
C TYR A 368 11.03 37.18 6.68
N SER A 369 10.09 38.13 6.80
CA SER A 369 9.20 38.21 7.97
C SER A 369 8.24 37.02 8.09
N VAL A 370 7.99 36.28 7.00
CA VAL A 370 7.00 35.20 6.91
C VAL A 370 7.55 33.87 6.36
N LEU A 371 8.74 33.87 5.75
CA LEU A 371 9.44 32.68 5.23
C LEU A 371 10.79 32.47 5.93
N ASP A 372 11.13 31.22 6.23
CA ASP A 372 12.47 30.83 6.66
C ASP A 372 13.30 30.45 5.44
N CYS A 373 14.22 31.34 5.08
CA CYS A 373 15.11 31.23 3.93
C CYS A 373 16.57 31.58 4.29
N ARG A 374 16.96 31.42 5.55
CA ARG A 374 18.32 31.73 6.05
C ARG A 374 19.40 30.84 5.41
N ASP A 375 19.10 29.57 5.23
CA ASP A 375 19.92 28.62 4.48
C ASP A 375 19.18 28.22 3.19
N LEU A 376 19.73 28.63 2.05
CA LEU A 376 19.14 28.39 0.73
C LEU A 376 19.31 26.94 0.26
N SER A 377 20.19 26.17 0.90
CA SER A 377 20.35 24.73 0.67
C SER A 377 19.25 23.90 1.34
N GLN A 378 18.57 24.48 2.34
CA GLN A 378 17.45 23.85 3.03
C GLN A 378 16.12 24.14 2.32
N PRO A 379 15.12 23.25 2.47
CA PRO A 379 13.79 23.49 1.93
C PRO A 379 13.18 24.78 2.47
N VAL A 380 12.62 25.61 1.58
CA VAL A 380 11.98 26.88 1.97
C VAL A 380 10.74 26.58 2.81
N LYS A 381 10.69 27.14 4.02
CA LYS A 381 9.61 26.87 4.99
C LYS A 381 8.85 28.14 5.31
N PHE A 382 7.58 28.00 5.67
CA PHE A 382 6.83 29.09 6.29
C PHE A 382 7.27 29.24 7.75
N LEU A 383 7.47 30.47 8.20
CA LEU A 383 7.67 30.73 9.63
C LEU A 383 6.39 30.47 10.41
N HIS A 384 5.24 30.72 9.77
CA HIS A 384 3.95 30.37 10.34
C HIS A 384 2.90 30.08 9.27
N ILE A 385 2.19 28.97 9.45
CA ILE A 385 1.17 28.46 8.52
C ILE A 385 -0.05 29.38 8.34
N SER A 386 -0.32 30.30 9.27
CA SER A 386 -1.40 31.29 9.09
C SER A 386 -1.17 32.26 7.93
N PHE A 387 0.08 32.52 7.53
CA PHE A 387 0.35 33.34 6.34
C PHE A 387 -0.15 32.65 5.07
N ARG A 388 0.11 31.35 4.95
CA ARG A 388 -0.43 30.50 3.89
C ARG A 388 -1.96 30.48 3.91
N ASP A 389 -2.55 30.30 5.10
CA ASP A 389 -4.01 30.24 5.25
C ASP A 389 -4.67 31.57 4.84
N TYR A 390 -4.06 32.71 5.19
CA TYR A 390 -4.52 34.04 4.78
C TYR A 390 -4.48 34.21 3.26
N VAL A 391 -3.31 34.06 2.63
CA VAL A 391 -3.10 34.32 1.19
C VAL A 391 -3.96 33.41 0.29
N LEU A 392 -4.19 32.17 0.72
CA LEU A 392 -5.06 31.20 0.03
C LEU A 392 -6.55 31.35 0.41
N GLY A 393 -6.85 32.09 1.46
CA GLY A 393 -8.18 32.26 2.04
C GLY A 393 -9.05 33.28 1.31
N ARG A 394 -10.36 33.23 1.59
CA ARG A 394 -11.31 34.24 1.09
C ARG A 394 -11.06 35.63 1.70
N GLU A 395 -10.46 35.65 2.88
CA GLU A 395 -10.04 36.84 3.63
C GLU A 395 -9.15 37.78 2.81
N THR A 396 -8.24 37.25 1.99
CA THR A 396 -7.39 38.06 1.09
C THR A 396 -8.18 38.73 -0.05
N LYS A 397 -9.47 38.41 -0.25
CA LYS A 397 -10.34 39.08 -1.22
C LYS A 397 -11.16 40.24 -0.63
N GLU A 398 -11.04 40.51 0.67
CA GLU A 398 -11.89 41.49 1.36
C GLU A 398 -11.59 42.94 0.95
N THR A 399 -10.35 43.25 0.54
CA THR A 399 -9.97 44.59 0.09
C THR A 399 -9.35 44.59 -1.28
N GLN A 400 -9.54 45.66 -2.06
CA GLN A 400 -8.96 45.80 -3.40
C GLN A 400 -7.42 45.73 -3.37
N SER A 401 -6.79 46.20 -2.29
CA SER A 401 -5.33 46.15 -2.09
C SER A 401 -4.79 44.77 -1.72
N SER A 402 -5.58 43.93 -1.04
CA SER A 402 -5.18 42.54 -0.70
C SER A 402 -5.52 41.57 -1.83
N GLN A 403 -6.59 41.82 -2.57
CA GLN A 403 -7.08 40.95 -3.65
C GLN A 403 -6.04 40.67 -4.74
N GLN A 404 -5.13 41.61 -5.01
CA GLN A 404 -4.05 41.40 -5.97
C GLN A 404 -3.07 40.29 -5.52
N PHE A 405 -2.91 40.05 -4.22
CA PHE A 405 -2.06 39.00 -3.66
C PHE A 405 -2.79 37.68 -3.44
N TRP A 406 -4.11 37.63 -3.65
CA TRP A 406 -4.86 36.38 -3.52
C TRP A 406 -4.37 35.35 -4.54
N ILE A 407 -4.24 34.11 -4.09
CA ILE A 407 -3.75 32.98 -4.90
C ILE A 407 -4.88 31.95 -5.06
N ASP A 408 -5.27 31.70 -6.31
CA ASP A 408 -6.17 30.59 -6.62
C ASP A 408 -5.42 29.26 -6.52
N LYS A 409 -5.82 28.43 -5.56
CA LYS A 409 -5.26 27.09 -5.36
C LYS A 409 -5.29 26.27 -6.65
N LYS A 410 -6.40 26.30 -7.40
CA LYS A 410 -6.59 25.48 -8.60
C LYS A 410 -5.72 25.94 -9.75
N GLU A 411 -5.53 27.25 -9.92
CA GLU A 411 -4.64 27.80 -10.95
C GLU A 411 -3.17 27.46 -10.66
N VAL A 412 -2.73 27.57 -9.40
CA VAL A 412 -1.36 27.20 -9.05
C VAL A 412 -1.12 25.70 -9.17
N HIS A 413 -2.07 24.85 -8.76
CA HIS A 413 -1.99 23.41 -9.02
C HIS A 413 -1.87 23.12 -10.53
N GLN A 414 -2.63 23.83 -11.37
CA GLN A 414 -2.51 23.73 -12.83
C GLN A 414 -1.11 24.13 -13.32
N TYR A 415 -0.59 25.25 -12.84
CA TYR A 415 0.76 25.73 -13.16
C TYR A 415 1.84 24.72 -12.73
N LEU A 416 1.79 24.21 -11.49
CA LEU A 416 2.74 23.22 -10.97
C LEU A 416 2.70 21.91 -11.76
N ALA A 417 1.51 21.42 -12.15
CA ALA A 417 1.39 20.24 -13.00
C ALA A 417 2.10 20.44 -14.35
N MET A 418 1.90 21.62 -14.98
CA MET A 418 2.59 21.97 -16.23
C MET A 418 4.11 22.08 -16.05
N GLN A 419 4.57 22.66 -14.95
CA GLN A 419 6.00 22.75 -14.65
C GLN A 419 6.64 21.38 -14.42
N CYS A 420 5.95 20.48 -13.72
CA CYS A 420 6.42 19.11 -13.55
C CYS A 420 6.55 18.38 -14.89
N LEU A 421 5.54 18.48 -15.76
CA LEU A 421 5.59 17.91 -17.11
C LEU A 421 6.76 18.49 -17.92
N ARG A 422 6.99 19.82 -17.87
CA ARG A 422 8.12 20.48 -18.54
C ARG A 422 9.47 19.94 -18.06
N VAL A 423 9.68 19.87 -16.74
CA VAL A 423 10.95 19.38 -16.17
C VAL A 423 11.23 17.94 -16.59
N MET A 424 10.20 17.08 -16.56
CA MET A 424 10.32 15.69 -17.00
C MET A 424 10.61 15.59 -18.50
N ASP A 425 9.91 16.35 -19.35
CA ASP A 425 10.09 16.34 -20.80
C ASP A 425 11.52 16.72 -21.22
N MET A 426 12.13 17.69 -20.51
CA MET A 426 13.50 18.12 -20.79
C MET A 426 14.58 17.16 -20.26
N SER A 427 14.29 16.38 -19.21
CA SER A 427 15.32 15.67 -18.44
C SER A 427 15.25 14.15 -18.59
N LEU A 428 14.05 13.58 -18.74
CA LEU A 428 13.86 12.13 -18.79
C LEU A 428 14.32 11.55 -20.12
N HIS A 429 15.28 10.63 -20.04
CA HIS A 429 15.73 9.83 -21.19
C HIS A 429 16.03 8.40 -20.73
N LYS A 430 16.11 7.47 -21.69
CA LYS A 430 16.47 6.07 -21.40
C LYS A 430 17.83 6.02 -20.70
N ASN A 431 17.94 5.18 -19.67
CA ASN A 431 19.16 4.98 -18.89
C ASN A 431 19.66 6.29 -18.25
N ILE A 432 18.78 6.93 -17.47
CA ILE A 432 19.05 8.23 -16.85
C ILE A 432 20.26 8.19 -15.91
N CYS A 433 20.45 7.07 -15.20
CA CYS A 433 21.58 6.84 -14.30
C CYS A 433 22.84 6.28 -14.99
N ARG A 434 22.86 6.20 -16.33
CA ARG A 434 24.00 5.73 -17.14
C ARG A 434 24.59 4.38 -16.68
N LEU A 435 23.71 3.44 -16.35
CA LEU A 435 24.09 2.09 -15.93
C LEU A 435 24.81 1.35 -17.07
N SER A 436 25.80 0.54 -16.72
CA SER A 436 26.64 -0.16 -17.71
C SER A 436 25.95 -1.37 -18.36
N ALA A 437 24.88 -1.89 -17.76
CA ALA A 437 24.11 -3.00 -18.29
C ALA A 437 22.64 -2.96 -17.85
N ASP A 438 21.75 -3.46 -18.71
CA ASP A 438 20.31 -3.48 -18.47
C ASP A 438 19.89 -4.47 -17.35
N SER A 439 20.80 -5.34 -16.89
CA SER A 439 20.56 -6.35 -15.85
C SER A 439 20.95 -5.89 -14.44
N ILE A 440 21.50 -4.68 -14.30
CA ILE A 440 21.91 -4.15 -13.00
C ILE A 440 20.69 -4.01 -12.10
N ARG A 441 20.79 -4.59 -10.90
CA ARG A 441 19.73 -4.51 -9.91
C ARG A 441 19.79 -3.18 -9.17
N ARG A 442 18.62 -2.59 -8.90
CA ARG A 442 18.48 -1.38 -8.09
C ARG A 442 19.11 -1.52 -6.71
N SER A 443 18.99 -2.69 -6.09
CA SER A 443 19.61 -3.02 -4.80
C SER A 443 21.13 -2.87 -4.76
N ASN A 444 21.78 -2.84 -5.94
CA ASN A 444 23.23 -2.72 -6.05
C ASN A 444 23.68 -1.27 -6.30
N LEU A 445 22.74 -0.33 -6.40
CA LEU A 445 23.03 1.10 -6.60
C LEU A 445 23.10 1.81 -5.25
N ASP A 446 24.10 2.67 -5.09
CA ASP A 446 24.17 3.60 -3.96
C ASP A 446 23.09 4.69 -4.14
N SER A 447 22.43 5.06 -3.05
CA SER A 447 21.51 6.20 -3.00
C SER A 447 22.14 7.49 -3.50
N THR A 448 23.43 7.73 -3.19
CA THR A 448 24.13 8.95 -3.62
C THR A 448 24.27 9.03 -5.14
N TRP A 449 24.51 7.89 -5.79
CA TRP A 449 24.56 7.79 -7.25
C TRP A 449 23.23 8.17 -7.89
N ILE A 450 22.12 7.73 -7.30
CA ILE A 450 20.78 8.06 -7.81
C ILE A 450 20.54 9.57 -7.69
N ASP A 451 20.95 10.18 -6.58
CA ASP A 451 20.80 11.62 -6.33
C ASP A 451 21.56 12.49 -7.35
N ASP A 452 22.71 12.03 -7.84
CA ASP A 452 23.51 12.74 -8.86
C ASP A 452 22.83 12.83 -10.23
N TYR A 453 22.01 11.83 -10.59
CA TYR A 453 21.32 11.75 -11.88
C TYR A 453 19.83 12.11 -11.82
N LEU A 454 19.22 12.01 -10.65
CA LEU A 454 17.82 12.38 -10.38
C LEU A 454 17.79 13.52 -9.35
N PRO A 455 18.01 14.77 -9.77
CA PRO A 455 17.98 15.90 -8.85
C PRO A 455 16.58 16.12 -8.25
N LEU A 456 16.51 16.79 -7.10
CA LEU A 456 15.29 16.92 -6.28
C LEU A 456 14.07 17.43 -7.05
N GLN A 457 14.23 18.41 -7.95
CA GLN A 457 13.14 18.93 -8.77
C GLN A 457 12.57 17.90 -9.74
N LEU A 458 13.41 17.00 -10.27
CA LEU A 458 13.00 15.96 -11.20
C LEU A 458 12.31 14.81 -10.44
N ARG A 459 12.83 14.44 -9.27
CA ARG A 459 12.19 13.47 -8.37
C ARG A 459 10.80 13.93 -7.97
N TYR A 460 10.70 15.20 -7.55
CA TYR A 460 9.43 15.85 -7.23
C TYR A 460 8.47 15.81 -8.43
N ALA A 461 8.93 16.22 -9.61
CA ALA A 461 8.12 16.23 -10.81
C ALA A 461 7.59 14.83 -11.18
N CYS A 462 8.44 13.80 -11.11
CA CYS A 462 8.06 12.41 -11.39
C CYS A 462 6.96 11.89 -10.47
N ARG A 463 6.97 12.29 -9.19
CA ARG A 463 6.04 11.80 -8.17
C ARG A 463 4.76 12.63 -8.05
N CYS A 464 4.85 13.95 -8.18
CA CYS A 464 3.78 14.87 -7.76
C CYS A 464 2.95 15.47 -8.91
N TRP A 465 3.30 15.24 -10.18
CA TRP A 465 2.60 15.89 -11.30
C TRP A 465 1.11 15.51 -11.38
N THR A 466 0.75 14.24 -11.14
CA THR A 466 -0.64 13.76 -11.10
C THR A 466 -1.41 14.30 -9.90
N TYR A 467 -0.74 14.47 -8.75
CA TYR A 467 -1.30 15.14 -7.57
C TYR A 467 -1.74 16.57 -7.87
N HIS A 468 -0.87 17.35 -8.53
CA HIS A 468 -1.20 18.71 -8.93
C HIS A 468 -2.28 18.74 -10.01
N LEU A 469 -2.18 17.86 -11.01
CA LEU A 469 -3.16 17.75 -12.09
C LEU A 469 -4.57 17.48 -11.54
N SER A 470 -4.71 16.53 -10.61
CA SER A 470 -6.01 16.17 -10.02
C SER A 470 -6.69 17.29 -9.23
N ARG A 471 -5.92 18.30 -8.79
CA ARG A 471 -6.40 19.46 -8.02
C ARG A 471 -6.42 20.75 -8.85
N SER A 472 -6.13 20.66 -10.14
CA SER A 472 -6.09 21.79 -11.06
C SER A 472 -7.48 22.34 -11.40
N HIS A 473 -7.52 23.51 -12.04
CA HIS A 473 -8.77 24.10 -12.52
C HIS A 473 -9.37 23.32 -13.70
N SER A 474 -8.51 22.88 -14.63
CA SER A 474 -8.91 22.14 -15.83
C SER A 474 -8.19 20.79 -15.96
N PRO A 475 -8.55 19.77 -15.15
CA PRO A 475 -7.87 18.47 -15.16
C PRO A 475 -7.89 17.78 -16.51
N ILE A 476 -9.01 17.81 -17.25
CA ILE A 476 -9.15 17.13 -18.54
C ILE A 476 -8.15 17.67 -19.58
N LEU A 477 -8.03 19.00 -19.71
CA LEU A 477 -7.05 19.62 -20.62
C LEU A 477 -5.62 19.24 -20.26
N LEU A 478 -5.31 19.10 -18.97
CA LEU A 478 -4.00 18.63 -18.54
C LEU A 478 -3.79 17.14 -18.81
N VAL A 479 -4.83 16.30 -18.74
CA VAL A 479 -4.76 14.89 -19.15
C VAL A 479 -4.40 14.79 -20.64
N GLU A 480 -4.98 15.63 -21.51
CA GLU A 480 -4.61 15.67 -22.94
C GLU A 480 -3.13 16.03 -23.15
N LYS A 481 -2.63 17.03 -22.41
CA LYS A 481 -1.19 17.38 -22.46
C LYS A 481 -0.30 16.27 -21.91
N ALA A 482 -0.71 15.65 -20.82
CA ALA A 482 -0.03 14.52 -20.21
C ALA A 482 0.00 13.32 -21.15
N PHE A 483 -1.04 13.11 -21.96
CA PHE A 483 -1.06 12.05 -22.96
C PHE A 483 0.05 12.21 -23.99
N SER A 484 0.25 13.43 -24.53
CA SER A 484 1.38 13.71 -25.43
C SER A 484 2.73 13.43 -24.78
N PHE A 485 2.89 13.78 -23.50
CA PHE A 485 4.09 13.44 -22.73
C PHE A 485 4.25 11.92 -22.57
N LEU A 486 3.23 11.20 -22.15
CA LEU A 486 3.26 9.75 -21.94
C LEU A 486 3.56 9.00 -23.24
N GLN A 487 3.07 9.48 -24.38
CA GLN A 487 3.38 8.90 -25.68
C GLN A 487 4.88 8.93 -26.04
N VAL A 488 5.69 9.71 -25.34
CA VAL A 488 7.15 9.81 -25.53
C VAL A 488 7.91 9.29 -24.32
N HIS A 489 7.50 9.70 -23.11
CA HIS A 489 8.25 9.50 -21.88
C HIS A 489 7.66 8.46 -20.92
N PHE A 490 6.62 7.70 -21.29
CA PHE A 490 6.03 6.69 -20.41
C PHE A 490 7.05 5.73 -19.80
N LEU A 491 7.93 5.12 -20.61
CA LEU A 491 8.97 4.22 -20.09
C LEU A 491 10.05 4.96 -19.30
N HIS A 492 10.45 6.16 -19.73
CA HIS A 492 11.46 6.97 -19.01
C HIS A 492 10.96 7.36 -17.62
N TRP A 493 9.68 7.67 -17.50
CA TRP A 493 9.02 8.00 -16.25
C TRP A 493 8.94 6.79 -15.32
N ILE A 494 8.59 5.61 -15.85
CA ILE A 494 8.63 4.35 -15.09
C ILE A 494 10.05 4.03 -14.64
N GLU A 495 11.06 4.20 -15.49
CA GLU A 495 12.47 4.00 -15.13
C GLU A 495 12.85 4.87 -13.92
N ALA A 496 12.55 6.17 -13.98
CA ALA A 496 12.86 7.13 -12.92
C ALA A 496 12.14 6.83 -11.60
N LEU A 497 10.87 6.40 -11.64
CA LEU A 497 10.14 5.98 -10.43
C LEU A 497 10.63 4.63 -9.90
N SER A 498 11.02 3.71 -10.80
CA SER A 498 11.57 2.41 -10.42
C SER A 498 12.91 2.56 -9.71
N LEU A 499 13.81 3.42 -10.21
CA LEU A 499 15.08 3.75 -9.55
C LEU A 499 14.88 4.31 -8.13
N GLN A 500 13.77 5.02 -7.89
CA GLN A 500 13.38 5.52 -6.56
C GLN A 500 12.65 4.48 -5.69
N GLY A 501 12.36 3.28 -6.20
CA GLY A 501 11.58 2.26 -5.51
C GLY A 501 10.08 2.55 -5.42
N LEU A 502 9.57 3.39 -6.33
CA LEU A 502 8.19 3.90 -6.33
C LEU A 502 7.35 3.37 -7.51
N VAL A 503 7.79 2.30 -8.20
CA VAL A 503 7.10 1.81 -9.41
C VAL A 503 5.65 1.39 -9.17
N TYR A 504 5.35 0.85 -7.98
CA TYR A 504 3.99 0.45 -7.62
C TYR A 504 3.04 1.64 -7.46
N GLU A 505 3.54 2.86 -7.26
CA GLU A 505 2.71 4.07 -7.20
C GLU A 505 2.17 4.48 -8.58
N VAL A 506 2.83 4.04 -9.67
CA VAL A 506 2.47 4.39 -11.06
C VAL A 506 1.03 3.98 -11.38
N VAL A 507 0.58 2.81 -10.89
CA VAL A 507 -0.79 2.33 -11.13
C VAL A 507 -1.82 3.30 -10.58
N GLY A 508 -1.66 3.74 -9.32
CA GLY A 508 -2.55 4.74 -8.73
C GLY A 508 -2.51 6.09 -9.43
N MET A 509 -1.34 6.48 -9.98
CA MET A 509 -1.20 7.69 -10.79
C MET A 509 -1.92 7.57 -12.13
N LEU A 510 -1.88 6.41 -12.79
CA LEU A 510 -2.65 6.14 -14.02
C LEU A 510 -4.15 6.12 -13.75
N ASP A 511 -4.58 5.45 -12.67
CA ASP A 511 -5.98 5.40 -12.24
C ASP A 511 -6.53 6.82 -11.97
N ALA A 512 -5.72 7.70 -11.37
CA ALA A 512 -6.08 9.10 -11.15
C ALA A 512 -6.30 9.88 -12.46
N LEU A 513 -5.59 9.54 -13.54
CA LEU A 513 -5.82 10.15 -14.86
C LEU A 513 -7.10 9.60 -15.49
N GLN A 514 -7.32 8.27 -15.39
CA GLN A 514 -8.52 7.62 -15.90
C GLN A 514 -9.81 8.14 -15.25
N PHE A 515 -9.75 8.46 -13.94
CA PHE A 515 -10.88 9.02 -13.20
C PHE A 515 -11.48 10.28 -13.86
N PHE A 516 -10.67 11.12 -14.51
CA PHE A 516 -11.16 12.33 -15.18
C PHE A 516 -11.76 12.07 -16.58
N LEU A 517 -11.60 10.86 -17.11
CA LEU A 517 -12.07 10.46 -18.44
C LEU A 517 -13.40 9.69 -18.39
N THR A 518 -14.02 9.50 -17.22
CA THR A 518 -15.30 8.79 -17.09
C THR A 518 -16.43 9.55 -17.78
N ASN A 519 -16.69 9.20 -19.05
CA ASN A 519 -17.94 9.40 -19.84
C ASN A 519 -17.76 9.02 -21.33
N GLY A 520 -16.75 8.19 -21.67
CA GLY A 520 -16.46 7.80 -23.06
C GLY A 520 -15.91 8.94 -23.94
N GLN A 521 -15.52 10.06 -23.35
CA GLN A 521 -14.82 11.13 -24.05
C GLN A 521 -13.32 10.80 -24.10
N HIS A 522 -12.70 10.98 -25.27
CA HIS A 522 -11.29 10.66 -25.57
C HIS A 522 -10.90 9.16 -25.52
N PRO A 523 -11.53 8.28 -26.34
CA PRO A 523 -11.20 6.85 -26.40
C PRO A 523 -9.70 6.52 -26.57
N PRO A 524 -8.92 7.23 -27.42
CA PRO A 524 -7.49 6.92 -27.58
C PRO A 524 -6.66 7.08 -26.31
N ILE A 525 -7.04 8.02 -25.43
CA ILE A 525 -6.33 8.26 -24.17
C ILE A 525 -6.68 7.13 -23.19
N GLN A 526 -7.97 6.77 -23.10
CA GLN A 526 -8.43 5.68 -22.24
C GLN A 526 -7.76 4.36 -22.62
N GLU A 527 -7.79 3.98 -23.90
CA GLU A 527 -7.16 2.75 -24.40
C GLU A 527 -5.66 2.70 -24.09
N PHE A 528 -4.95 3.82 -24.26
CA PHE A 528 -3.53 3.90 -23.92
C PHE A 528 -3.31 3.74 -22.41
N LEU A 529 -4.09 4.41 -21.57
CA LEU A 529 -3.95 4.33 -20.12
C LEU A 529 -4.28 2.92 -19.61
N ASP A 530 -5.27 2.24 -20.18
CA ASP A 530 -5.60 0.84 -19.86
C ASP A 530 -4.45 -0.12 -20.24
N ASP A 531 -3.89 0.04 -21.44
CA ASP A 531 -2.75 -0.74 -21.91
C ASP A 531 -1.48 -0.47 -21.08
N ALA A 532 -1.26 0.80 -20.72
CA ALA A 532 -0.19 1.25 -19.82
C ALA A 532 -0.33 0.67 -18.42
N ARG A 533 -1.54 0.66 -17.87
CA ARG A 533 -1.85 0.09 -16.56
C ARG A 533 -1.54 -1.41 -16.54
N ARG A 534 -1.98 -2.16 -17.55
CA ARG A 534 -1.66 -3.60 -17.70
C ARG A 534 -0.16 -3.83 -17.88
N PHE A 535 0.53 -2.98 -18.64
CA PHE A 535 1.99 -3.04 -18.80
C PHE A 535 2.72 -2.91 -17.46
N VAL A 536 2.36 -1.92 -16.64
CA VAL A 536 2.98 -1.68 -15.33
C VAL A 536 2.71 -2.84 -14.40
N LEU A 537 1.46 -3.31 -14.26
CA LEU A 537 1.11 -4.42 -13.38
C LEU A 537 1.90 -5.69 -13.70
N ARG A 538 2.03 -6.03 -14.99
CA ARG A 538 2.78 -7.21 -15.43
C ARG A 538 4.29 -7.09 -15.16
N ASN A 539 4.85 -5.88 -15.21
CA ASN A 539 6.29 -5.65 -15.18
C ASN A 539 6.78 -4.93 -13.91
N ALA A 540 5.93 -4.67 -12.91
CA ALA A 540 6.29 -3.87 -11.74
C ALA A 540 7.45 -4.48 -10.95
N ARG A 541 7.43 -5.79 -10.69
CA ARG A 541 8.54 -6.49 -10.00
C ARG A 541 9.84 -6.47 -10.81
N LEU A 542 9.74 -6.67 -12.13
CA LEU A 542 10.87 -6.58 -13.05
C LEU A 542 11.50 -5.18 -12.99
N ALA A 543 10.67 -4.14 -13.07
CA ALA A 543 11.09 -2.75 -13.04
C ALA A 543 11.68 -2.35 -11.68
N ASP A 544 11.09 -2.78 -10.56
CA ASP A 544 11.62 -2.53 -9.21
C ASP A 544 12.99 -3.18 -9.00
N CYS A 545 13.18 -4.39 -9.53
CA CYS A 545 14.43 -5.13 -9.43
C CYS A 545 15.50 -4.58 -10.38
N ALA A 546 15.21 -4.47 -11.67
CA ALA A 546 16.13 -4.09 -12.74
C ALA A 546 15.44 -3.10 -13.71
N PRO A 547 15.45 -1.79 -13.41
CA PRO A 547 14.64 -0.79 -14.11
C PRO A 547 14.78 -0.80 -15.64
N LEU A 548 15.98 -1.04 -16.18
CA LEU A 548 16.22 -1.01 -17.63
C LEU A 548 15.60 -2.19 -18.39
N GLN A 549 15.22 -3.27 -17.71
CA GLN A 549 14.55 -4.42 -18.33
C GLN A 549 13.18 -4.06 -18.92
N ILE A 550 12.56 -2.95 -18.49
CA ILE A 550 11.30 -2.47 -19.07
C ILE A 550 11.42 -2.14 -20.56
N TYR A 551 12.63 -1.81 -21.05
CA TYR A 551 12.89 -1.51 -22.47
C TYR A 551 13.11 -2.76 -23.33
N SER A 552 13.36 -3.91 -22.70
CA SER A 552 13.69 -5.15 -23.38
C SER A 552 12.64 -6.21 -23.07
N SER A 553 12.85 -7.03 -22.03
CA SER A 553 11.94 -8.10 -21.63
C SER A 553 10.52 -7.59 -21.36
N GLY A 554 10.39 -6.40 -20.77
CA GLY A 554 9.08 -5.80 -20.48
C GLY A 554 8.23 -5.53 -21.72
N LEU A 555 8.83 -5.13 -22.85
CA LEU A 555 8.14 -4.89 -24.12
C LEU A 555 8.02 -6.14 -24.98
N MET A 556 9.03 -7.01 -24.93
CA MET A 556 9.19 -8.17 -25.82
C MET A 556 8.06 -9.18 -25.69
N PHE A 557 7.51 -9.37 -24.48
CA PHE A 557 6.49 -10.38 -24.16
C PHE A 557 5.06 -9.80 -24.05
N LEU A 558 4.84 -8.54 -24.42
CA LEU A 558 3.50 -7.94 -24.48
C LEU A 558 2.67 -8.50 -25.63
N PRO A 559 1.33 -8.48 -25.55
CA PRO A 559 0.51 -8.88 -26.69
C PRO A 559 0.81 -8.08 -27.95
N ARG A 560 0.66 -8.68 -29.13
CA ARG A 560 1.06 -8.04 -30.41
C ARG A 560 0.31 -6.73 -30.68
N ASN A 561 -0.95 -6.64 -30.27
CA ASN A 561 -1.81 -5.47 -30.45
C ASN A 561 -1.68 -4.42 -29.34
N SER A 562 -0.89 -4.69 -28.28
CA SER A 562 -0.64 -3.71 -27.21
C SER A 562 -0.15 -2.38 -27.79
N ILE A 563 -0.75 -1.29 -27.32
CA ILE A 563 -0.43 0.07 -27.74
C ILE A 563 1.00 0.42 -27.29
N ILE A 564 1.36 0.11 -26.05
CA ILE A 564 2.70 0.27 -25.49
C ILE A 564 3.72 -0.53 -26.30
N ARG A 565 3.44 -1.80 -26.65
CA ARG A 565 4.32 -2.59 -27.51
C ARG A 565 4.53 -1.91 -28.87
N ARG A 566 3.46 -1.61 -29.59
CA ARG A 566 3.54 -0.99 -30.94
C ARG A 566 4.26 0.37 -30.91
N ARG A 567 4.12 1.10 -29.82
CA ARG A 567 4.71 2.43 -29.66
C ARG A 567 6.21 2.39 -29.33
N PHE A 568 6.62 1.54 -28.39
CA PHE A 568 7.96 1.59 -27.81
C PHE A 568 8.88 0.45 -28.26
N PHE A 569 8.36 -0.68 -28.71
CA PHE A 569 9.17 -1.82 -29.12
C PHE A 569 9.76 -1.62 -30.52
N ARG A 570 11.08 -1.72 -30.64
CA ARG A 570 11.83 -1.49 -31.89
C ARG A 570 12.19 -2.76 -32.66
N GLY A 571 11.70 -3.93 -32.23
CA GLY A 571 12.05 -5.21 -32.84
C GLY A 571 13.28 -5.87 -32.20
N LEU A 572 13.52 -7.13 -32.57
CA LEU A 572 14.69 -7.90 -32.14
C LEU A 572 15.83 -7.74 -33.15
N ALA A 573 17.05 -8.07 -32.72
CA ALA A 573 18.16 -8.28 -33.65
C ALA A 573 17.79 -9.35 -34.69
N SER A 574 18.30 -9.21 -35.92
CA SER A 574 18.00 -10.11 -37.03
C SER A 574 18.30 -11.56 -36.67
N GLY A 575 17.31 -12.45 -36.82
CA GLY A 575 17.44 -13.89 -36.60
C GLY A 575 16.80 -14.43 -35.32
N ILE A 576 16.29 -13.58 -34.42
CA ILE A 576 15.56 -14.02 -33.22
C ILE A 576 14.05 -14.00 -33.48
N GLN A 577 13.41 -15.17 -33.43
CA GLN A 577 11.95 -15.30 -33.52
C GLN A 577 11.39 -15.75 -32.17
N ILE A 578 10.37 -15.05 -31.69
CA ILE A 578 9.68 -15.38 -30.44
C ILE A 578 8.28 -15.90 -30.79
N SER A 579 8.00 -17.14 -30.37
CA SER A 579 6.71 -17.79 -30.47
C SER A 579 5.93 -17.68 -29.15
N GLY A 580 4.62 -17.94 -29.18
CA GLY A 580 3.79 -17.96 -27.97
C GLY A 580 3.35 -16.59 -27.44
N ILE A 581 3.49 -15.52 -28.23
CA ILE A 581 2.98 -14.19 -27.86
C ILE A 581 1.52 -14.06 -28.30
N GLU A 582 0.63 -13.78 -27.35
CA GLU A 582 -0.79 -13.53 -27.59
C GLU A 582 -1.01 -12.29 -28.49
N ASP A 583 -2.10 -12.26 -29.26
CA ASP A 583 -2.39 -11.09 -30.10
C ASP A 583 -2.96 -9.92 -29.26
N SER A 584 -3.76 -10.20 -28.24
CA SER A 584 -4.38 -9.19 -27.36
C SER A 584 -4.29 -9.62 -25.90
N TRP A 585 -4.48 -8.69 -24.95
CA TRP A 585 -4.49 -9.03 -23.53
C TRP A 585 -5.61 -10.01 -23.18
N GLY A 586 -5.28 -11.06 -22.43
CA GLY A 586 -6.26 -11.99 -21.85
C GLY A 586 -6.87 -11.52 -20.52
N ALA A 587 -7.58 -12.44 -19.85
CA ALA A 587 -8.17 -12.23 -18.52
C ALA A 587 -7.13 -12.19 -17.38
N HIS A 588 -5.88 -12.56 -17.66
CA HIS A 588 -4.75 -12.45 -16.73
C HIS A 588 -4.40 -10.97 -16.51
N VAL A 589 -4.36 -10.54 -15.25
CA VAL A 589 -4.12 -9.12 -14.89
C VAL A 589 -2.76 -8.94 -14.23
N LEU A 590 -2.38 -9.85 -13.34
CA LEU A 590 -1.21 -9.70 -12.49
C LEU A 590 -0.62 -11.06 -12.10
N THR A 591 0.71 -11.15 -12.07
CA THR A 591 1.44 -12.23 -11.42
C THR A 591 2.24 -11.67 -10.26
N ILE A 592 1.95 -12.17 -9.06
CA ILE A 592 2.73 -11.92 -7.86
C ILE A 592 3.66 -13.11 -7.68
N GLU A 593 4.94 -12.82 -7.54
CA GLU A 593 5.94 -13.84 -7.26
C GLU A 593 6.38 -13.72 -5.79
N HIS A 594 6.48 -14.83 -5.09
CA HIS A 594 7.17 -14.96 -3.80
C HIS A 594 8.67 -15.23 -4.03
N ASP A 595 9.45 -15.34 -2.95
CA ASP A 595 10.82 -15.84 -3.06
C ASP A 595 10.79 -17.29 -3.56
N HIS A 596 11.62 -17.60 -4.56
CA HIS A 596 11.66 -18.89 -5.26
C HIS A 596 12.03 -20.06 -4.35
N LEU A 597 12.54 -19.77 -3.14
CA LEU A 597 12.88 -20.76 -2.11
C LEU A 597 11.73 -21.09 -1.15
N SER A 598 10.55 -20.50 -1.36
CA SER A 598 9.35 -20.70 -0.55
C SER A 598 8.20 -21.22 -1.40
N ILE A 599 7.47 -22.20 -0.89
CA ILE A 599 6.29 -22.76 -1.56
C ILE A 599 5.07 -22.14 -0.89
N ILE A 600 4.12 -21.66 -1.69
CA ILE A 600 2.86 -21.13 -1.18
C ILE A 600 1.97 -22.31 -0.79
N ILE A 601 1.52 -22.31 0.45
CA ILE A 601 0.75 -23.40 1.06
C ILE A 601 -0.74 -23.08 1.14
N ALA A 602 -1.09 -21.81 1.29
CA ALA A 602 -2.48 -21.35 1.38
C ALA A 602 -2.61 -19.92 0.87
N ILE A 603 -3.78 -19.59 0.32
CA ILE A 603 -4.16 -18.24 -0.12
C ILE A 603 -5.59 -17.93 0.32
N ALA A 604 -5.90 -16.65 0.50
CA ALA A 604 -7.25 -16.15 0.72
C ALA A 604 -7.43 -14.78 0.05
N ILE A 605 -8.57 -14.54 -0.59
CA ILE A 605 -8.91 -13.23 -1.17
C ILE A 605 -10.08 -12.61 -0.42
N SER A 606 -10.04 -11.28 -0.25
CA SER A 606 -11.09 -10.53 0.42
C SER A 606 -12.39 -10.53 -0.37
N ARG A 607 -13.49 -10.21 0.33
CA ARG A 607 -14.84 -10.21 -0.22
C ARG A 607 -14.97 -9.30 -1.45
N ASP A 608 -14.32 -8.15 -1.38
CA ASP A 608 -14.29 -7.09 -2.40
C ASP A 608 -13.17 -7.27 -3.44
N GLY A 609 -12.41 -8.37 -3.35
CA GLY A 609 -11.31 -8.66 -4.27
C GLY A 609 -10.09 -7.76 -4.14
N LYS A 610 -10.04 -6.83 -3.17
CA LYS A 610 -8.97 -5.81 -3.05
C LYS A 610 -7.73 -6.27 -2.29
N ILE A 611 -7.86 -7.28 -1.45
CA ILE A 611 -6.80 -7.77 -0.57
C ILE A 611 -6.62 -9.26 -0.82
N LEU A 612 -5.37 -9.67 -0.99
CA LEU A 612 -4.97 -11.07 -1.11
C LEU A 612 -4.00 -11.39 0.04
N ALA A 613 -4.28 -12.46 0.78
CA ALA A 613 -3.36 -13.04 1.74
C ALA A 613 -2.74 -14.32 1.16
N SER A 614 -1.46 -14.52 1.42
CA SER A 614 -0.73 -15.74 1.04
C SER A 614 0.16 -16.19 2.18
N ALA A 615 0.12 -17.48 2.49
CA ALA A 615 1.03 -18.13 3.44
C ALA A 615 2.06 -18.99 2.69
N THR A 616 3.31 -18.95 3.18
CA THR A 616 4.41 -19.76 2.63
C THR A 616 4.76 -20.93 3.55
N SER A 617 5.49 -21.91 3.03
CA SER A 617 6.03 -23.05 3.78
C SER A 617 7.09 -22.67 4.82
N ARG A 618 7.37 -21.38 5.00
CA ARG A 618 8.25 -20.81 6.02
C ARG A 618 7.46 -20.10 7.13
N ASP A 619 6.15 -20.32 7.17
CA ASP A 619 5.22 -19.73 8.13
C ASP A 619 5.15 -18.19 8.06
N GLU A 620 5.42 -17.67 6.85
CA GLU A 620 5.33 -16.25 6.54
C GLU A 620 3.98 -15.95 5.89
N ILE A 621 3.33 -14.86 6.32
CA ILE A 621 2.14 -14.33 5.67
C ILE A 621 2.45 -13.00 5.01
N CYS A 622 2.10 -12.90 3.72
CA CYS A 622 2.12 -11.66 2.96
C CYS A 622 0.70 -11.22 2.62
N ILE A 623 0.41 -9.94 2.86
CA ILE A 623 -0.82 -9.27 2.45
C ILE A 623 -0.50 -8.39 1.24
N TRP A 624 -1.27 -8.57 0.18
CA TRP A 624 -1.08 -7.92 -1.11
C TRP A 624 -2.28 -7.05 -1.45
N ASP A 625 -1.98 -5.88 -2.00
CA ASP A 625 -2.96 -5.06 -2.71
C ASP A 625 -3.17 -5.65 -4.10
N THR A 626 -4.37 -6.11 -4.40
CA THR A 626 -4.67 -6.77 -5.70
C THR A 626 -4.74 -5.78 -6.85
N ALA A 627 -4.98 -4.49 -6.57
CA ALA A 627 -5.10 -3.46 -7.60
C ALA A 627 -3.74 -3.04 -8.14
N THR A 628 -2.71 -3.06 -7.30
CA THR A 628 -1.33 -2.61 -7.61
C THR A 628 -0.31 -3.75 -7.64
N GLY A 629 -0.62 -4.90 -7.03
CA GLY A 629 0.32 -5.99 -6.81
C GLY A 629 1.40 -5.71 -5.75
N ARG A 630 1.22 -4.64 -4.96
CA ARG A 630 2.18 -4.22 -3.94
C ARG A 630 1.98 -5.05 -2.65
N PRO A 631 3.06 -5.52 -2.01
CA PRO A 631 2.97 -6.06 -0.65
C PRO A 631 2.67 -4.92 0.35
N GLN A 632 1.60 -5.06 1.12
CA GLN A 632 1.18 -4.10 2.15
C GLN A 632 1.72 -4.46 3.53
N HIS A 633 1.59 -5.74 3.93
CA HIS A 633 2.03 -6.24 5.21
C HIS A 633 2.76 -7.58 5.04
N PHE A 634 3.78 -7.78 5.87
CA PHE A 634 4.53 -9.02 5.99
C PHE A 634 4.67 -9.31 7.48
N PHE A 635 4.32 -10.53 7.89
CA PHE A 635 4.53 -10.97 9.26
C PHE A 635 4.77 -12.48 9.31
N GLU A 636 5.67 -12.88 10.21
CA GLU A 636 5.92 -14.27 10.55
C GLU A 636 4.88 -14.71 11.59
N VAL A 637 4.32 -15.89 11.39
CA VAL A 637 3.35 -16.48 12.29
C VAL A 637 4.00 -17.68 12.97
N PRO A 638 3.89 -17.81 14.30
CA PRO A 638 4.37 -19.01 14.98
C PRO A 638 3.47 -20.20 14.59
N GLY A 639 4.09 -21.33 14.25
CA GLY A 639 3.40 -22.58 13.92
C GLY A 639 3.16 -22.78 12.44
N HIS A 640 2.97 -24.05 12.05
CA HIS A 640 2.84 -24.40 10.64
C HIS A 640 1.43 -24.11 10.12
N ILE A 641 1.32 -23.17 9.20
CA ILE A 641 0.03 -22.79 8.62
C ILE A 641 -0.48 -23.91 7.68
N THR A 642 -1.77 -24.20 7.72
CA THR A 642 -2.44 -25.17 6.84
C THR A 642 -3.58 -24.55 6.04
N SER A 643 -4.17 -23.48 6.55
CA SER A 643 -5.34 -22.84 5.96
C SER A 643 -5.38 -21.35 6.31
N LEU A 644 -5.89 -20.54 5.38
CA LEU A 644 -6.08 -19.11 5.53
C LEU A 644 -7.49 -18.72 5.12
N GLU A 645 -8.07 -17.75 5.81
CA GLU A 645 -9.35 -17.17 5.42
C GLU A 645 -9.49 -15.71 5.85
N ILE A 646 -10.08 -14.88 4.99
CA ILE A 646 -10.34 -13.46 5.28
C ILE A 646 -11.81 -13.29 5.67
N SER A 647 -12.06 -12.56 6.76
CA SER A 647 -13.41 -12.26 7.22
C SER A 647 -14.18 -11.42 6.19
N PRO A 648 -15.52 -11.56 6.07
CA PRO A 648 -16.31 -10.85 5.07
C PRO A 648 -16.30 -9.32 5.18
N ASN A 649 -15.94 -8.77 6.35
CA ASN A 649 -15.77 -7.34 6.58
C ASN A 649 -14.36 -6.83 6.22
N ASN A 650 -13.49 -7.68 5.66
CA ASN A 650 -12.11 -7.42 5.23
C ASN A 650 -11.20 -6.88 6.35
N ARG A 651 -11.49 -7.22 7.61
CA ARG A 651 -10.71 -6.74 8.77
C ARG A 651 -9.88 -7.80 9.45
N THR A 652 -10.27 -9.06 9.38
CA THR A 652 -9.65 -10.15 10.13
C THR A 652 -9.17 -11.24 9.18
N LEU A 653 -7.94 -11.70 9.35
CA LEU A 653 -7.39 -12.90 8.73
C LEU A 653 -7.34 -14.00 9.79
N ALA A 654 -7.94 -15.15 9.52
CA ALA A 654 -7.78 -16.35 10.33
C ALA A 654 -6.74 -17.28 9.70
N CYS A 655 -5.88 -17.87 10.52
CA CYS A 655 -4.86 -18.83 10.14
C CYS A 655 -5.05 -20.09 10.97
N GLY A 656 -5.26 -21.23 10.32
CA GLY A 656 -5.34 -22.54 10.96
C GLY A 656 -3.95 -23.19 10.95
N HIS A 657 -3.63 -23.84 12.06
CA HIS A 657 -2.29 -24.42 12.30
C HIS A 657 -2.32 -25.95 12.36
N VAL A 658 -1.17 -26.57 12.07
CA VAL A 658 -0.96 -28.02 12.24
C VAL A 658 -1.12 -28.44 13.71
N GLU A 659 -0.75 -27.56 14.62
CA GLU A 659 -0.78 -27.74 16.07
C GLU A 659 -2.21 -27.68 16.65
N GLY A 660 -3.20 -27.26 15.84
CA GLY A 660 -4.63 -27.31 16.18
C GLY A 660 -5.21 -26.07 16.83
N TYR A 661 -4.45 -24.98 16.91
CA TYR A 661 -4.97 -23.66 17.25
C TYR A 661 -5.27 -22.83 16.00
N ILE A 662 -6.02 -21.74 16.21
CA ILE A 662 -6.30 -20.73 15.18
C ILE A 662 -5.74 -19.41 15.66
N SER A 663 -4.90 -18.77 14.86
CA SER A 663 -4.48 -17.39 15.10
C SER A 663 -5.28 -16.44 14.22
N THR A 664 -5.74 -15.33 14.78
CA THR A 664 -6.41 -14.26 14.03
C THR A 664 -5.59 -12.99 14.02
N TRP A 665 -5.62 -12.28 12.90
CA TRP A 665 -4.80 -11.10 12.62
C TRP A 665 -5.66 -9.98 12.07
N ILE A 666 -5.35 -8.73 12.42
CA ILE A 666 -6.04 -7.56 11.86
C ILE A 666 -5.39 -7.20 10.52
N LEU A 667 -6.13 -7.29 9.42
CA LEU A 667 -5.61 -7.03 8.06
C LEU A 667 -5.09 -5.60 7.86
N GLU A 668 -5.72 -4.61 8.49
CA GLU A 668 -5.35 -3.18 8.36
C GLU A 668 -3.98 -2.86 8.99
N THR A 669 -3.54 -3.68 9.95
CA THR A 669 -2.37 -3.37 10.78
C THR A 669 -1.30 -4.47 10.71
N GLY A 670 -1.72 -5.71 10.45
CA GLY A 670 -0.91 -6.91 10.55
C GLY A 670 -0.72 -7.40 11.99
N ASP A 671 -1.54 -6.96 12.95
CA ASP A 671 -1.33 -7.29 14.37
C ASP A 671 -2.05 -8.59 14.72
N SER A 672 -1.42 -9.44 15.55
CA SER A 672 -2.09 -10.60 16.12
C SER A 672 -3.21 -10.15 17.04
N PHE A 673 -4.44 -10.58 16.76
CA PHE A 673 -5.63 -10.21 17.51
C PHE A 673 -5.92 -11.20 18.63
N ARG A 674 -6.01 -12.51 18.29
CA ARG A 674 -6.35 -13.59 19.23
C ARG A 674 -5.82 -14.94 18.75
N VAL A 675 -5.48 -15.80 19.71
CA VAL A 675 -5.20 -17.22 19.49
C VAL A 675 -6.34 -18.04 20.14
N PHE A 676 -6.89 -18.98 19.40
CA PHE A 676 -7.94 -19.89 19.84
C PHE A 676 -7.37 -21.30 19.92
N ASP A 677 -7.17 -21.80 21.13
CA ASP A 677 -6.64 -23.15 21.36
C ASP A 677 -7.77 -24.20 21.35
N GLY A 678 -7.88 -24.93 20.25
CA GLY A 678 -8.73 -26.11 20.12
C GLY A 678 -7.93 -27.36 20.51
N TRP A 679 -8.53 -28.28 21.28
CA TRP A 679 -7.84 -29.49 21.76
C TRP A 679 -7.73 -30.60 20.68
N SER A 680 -7.95 -30.28 19.40
CA SER A 680 -8.20 -31.27 18.35
C SER A 680 -7.39 -31.01 17.07
N GLY A 681 -6.18 -31.59 17.00
CA GLY A 681 -5.44 -31.92 15.77
C GLY A 681 -5.23 -30.81 14.71
N SER A 682 -4.53 -31.13 13.61
CA SER A 682 -4.29 -30.17 12.52
C SER A 682 -5.60 -29.57 11.99
N ILE A 683 -5.70 -28.25 11.97
CA ILE A 683 -6.80 -27.54 11.28
C ILE A 683 -6.61 -27.78 9.78
N THR A 684 -7.62 -28.21 9.06
CA THR A 684 -7.53 -28.50 7.62
C THR A 684 -8.34 -27.51 6.78
N ARG A 685 -9.43 -26.98 7.33
CA ARG A 685 -10.31 -25.99 6.69
C ARG A 685 -10.89 -25.03 7.74
N MET A 686 -11.20 -23.83 7.29
CA MET A 686 -11.93 -22.82 8.05
C MET A 686 -13.03 -22.21 7.17
N ALA A 687 -14.09 -21.71 7.80
CA ALA A 687 -15.14 -20.94 7.15
C ALA A 687 -15.63 -19.80 8.07
N PHE A 688 -15.71 -18.57 7.59
CA PHE A 688 -16.37 -17.46 8.29
C PHE A 688 -17.88 -17.43 8.05
N SER A 689 -18.67 -17.05 9.05
CA SER A 689 -20.06 -16.64 8.84
C SER A 689 -20.14 -15.32 8.08
N ALA A 690 -21.25 -15.09 7.38
CA ALA A 690 -21.44 -13.91 6.52
C ALA A 690 -21.38 -12.56 7.27
N ASP A 691 -21.73 -12.54 8.56
CA ASP A 691 -21.61 -11.39 9.45
C ASP A 691 -20.18 -11.20 10.02
N GLY A 692 -19.30 -12.18 9.82
CA GLY A 692 -17.92 -12.21 10.32
C GLY A 692 -17.79 -12.41 11.84
N LEU A 693 -18.87 -12.81 12.53
CA LEU A 693 -18.87 -12.98 13.99
C LEU A 693 -18.49 -14.41 14.42
N LEU A 694 -18.76 -15.40 13.58
CA LEU A 694 -18.46 -16.80 13.83
C LEU A 694 -17.39 -17.30 12.86
N LEU A 695 -16.51 -18.15 13.37
CA LEU A 695 -15.53 -18.90 12.58
C LEU A 695 -15.75 -20.37 12.87
N ALA A 696 -15.96 -21.18 11.83
CA ALA A 696 -15.99 -22.62 11.98
C ALA A 696 -14.68 -23.21 11.48
N SER A 697 -14.13 -24.16 12.23
CA SER A 697 -12.87 -24.84 11.91
C SER A 697 -13.09 -26.34 11.88
N LEU A 698 -12.50 -26.99 10.89
CA LEU A 698 -12.49 -28.43 10.74
C LEU A 698 -11.09 -28.96 11.06
N SER A 699 -11.03 -29.93 11.98
CA SER A 699 -9.78 -30.61 12.34
C SER A 699 -9.64 -31.95 11.62
N GLY A 700 -8.40 -32.41 11.44
CA GLY A 700 -8.09 -33.75 10.92
C GLY A 700 -8.47 -34.92 11.85
N ARG A 701 -9.20 -34.67 12.94
CA ARG A 701 -9.78 -35.67 13.85
C ARG A 701 -11.31 -35.60 13.86
N ASP A 702 -11.91 -35.15 12.75
CA ASP A 702 -13.35 -35.19 12.49
C ASP A 702 -14.22 -34.37 13.47
N CYS A 703 -13.60 -33.32 14.03
CA CYS A 703 -14.26 -32.39 14.91
C CYS A 703 -14.43 -31.05 14.18
N ILE A 704 -15.68 -30.58 14.11
CA ILE A 704 -16.01 -29.22 13.71
C ILE A 704 -16.20 -28.39 14.97
N GLU A 705 -15.49 -27.28 15.06
CA GLU A 705 -15.58 -26.33 16.16
C GLU A 705 -16.07 -24.98 15.65
N VAL A 706 -17.05 -24.39 16.32
CA VAL A 706 -17.55 -23.05 16.00
C VAL A 706 -17.15 -22.08 17.10
N TRP A 707 -16.43 -21.04 16.70
CA TRP A 707 -15.84 -20.00 17.55
C TRP A 707 -16.59 -18.69 17.40
N ASN A 708 -16.84 -18.01 18.52
CA ASN A 708 -17.31 -16.64 18.49
C ASN A 708 -16.14 -15.67 18.65
N LEU A 709 -15.86 -14.91 17.60
CA LEU A 709 -14.67 -14.05 17.55
C LEU A 709 -14.74 -12.83 18.46
N ALA A 710 -15.95 -12.38 18.83
CA ALA A 710 -16.11 -11.23 19.75
C ALA A 710 -15.80 -11.62 21.20
N THR A 711 -16.32 -12.76 21.64
CA THR A 711 -16.21 -13.25 23.02
C THR A 711 -14.94 -14.06 23.27
N GLY A 712 -14.44 -14.77 22.26
CA GLY A 712 -13.36 -15.75 22.46
C GLY A 712 -13.89 -17.15 22.70
N ASP A 713 -15.22 -17.29 22.88
CA ASP A 713 -15.82 -18.52 23.34
C ASP A 713 -15.92 -19.55 22.21
N ARG A 714 -15.44 -20.76 22.52
CA ARG A 714 -15.77 -21.98 21.77
C ARG A 714 -17.22 -22.33 22.09
N ARG A 715 -18.10 -22.26 21.10
CA ARG A 715 -19.53 -22.46 21.33
C ARG A 715 -19.96 -23.92 21.21
N ILE A 716 -19.50 -24.63 20.17
CA ILE A 716 -20.14 -25.89 19.75
C ILE A 716 -19.10 -26.85 19.17
N LEU A 717 -19.08 -28.08 19.67
CA LEU A 717 -18.36 -29.22 19.10
C LEU A 717 -19.37 -30.08 18.35
N LEU A 718 -19.21 -30.21 17.04
CA LEU A 718 -19.98 -31.13 16.21
C LEU A 718 -19.06 -32.30 15.84
N SER A 719 -19.35 -33.48 16.37
CA SER A 719 -18.65 -34.73 16.04
C SER A 719 -19.50 -35.47 15.01
N SER A 720 -19.06 -35.50 13.75
CA SER A 720 -19.76 -36.29 12.73
C SER A 720 -19.51 -37.80 12.89
N GLY A 721 -18.43 -38.16 13.58
CA GLY A 721 -18.01 -39.55 13.80
C GLY A 721 -17.38 -40.22 12.58
N TYR A 722 -17.05 -39.47 11.53
CA TYR A 722 -16.46 -39.96 10.28
C TYR A 722 -15.50 -38.92 9.67
N GLU A 723 -14.58 -39.36 8.79
CA GLU A 723 -13.63 -38.50 8.07
C GLU A 723 -14.38 -37.38 7.31
N ASP A 724 -14.44 -36.19 7.91
CA ASP A 724 -15.13 -35.00 7.39
C ASP A 724 -14.15 -34.16 6.57
N HIS A 725 -14.58 -33.71 5.38
CA HIS A 725 -13.66 -33.05 4.43
C HIS A 725 -14.12 -31.68 3.93
N TYR A 726 -15.34 -31.25 4.26
CA TYR A 726 -15.85 -29.95 3.82
C TYR A 726 -16.70 -29.27 4.88
N ILE A 727 -16.45 -27.98 5.05
CA ILE A 727 -17.21 -27.08 5.90
C ILE A 727 -17.42 -25.74 5.19
N ALA A 728 -18.65 -25.24 5.17
CA ALA A 728 -18.95 -23.91 4.64
C ALA A 728 -20.21 -23.32 5.28
N PHE A 729 -20.19 -22.02 5.57
CA PHE A 729 -21.38 -21.27 5.91
C PHE A 729 -22.17 -20.91 4.64
N SER A 730 -23.49 -20.89 4.74
CA SER A 730 -24.32 -20.26 3.72
C SER A 730 -23.98 -18.76 3.62
N PRO A 731 -24.12 -18.12 2.44
CA PRO A 731 -23.92 -16.68 2.28
C PRO A 731 -24.85 -15.81 3.15
N THR A 732 -25.94 -16.38 3.65
CA THR A 732 -26.87 -15.75 4.61
C THR A 732 -26.43 -15.90 6.06
N GLY A 733 -25.46 -16.78 6.36
CA GLY A 733 -24.99 -17.12 7.70
C GLY A 733 -25.94 -18.01 8.52
N VAL A 734 -27.09 -18.40 7.95
CA VAL A 734 -28.16 -19.14 8.64
C VAL A 734 -27.87 -20.64 8.72
N LEU A 735 -27.10 -21.18 7.78
CA LEU A 735 -26.81 -22.61 7.70
C LEU A 735 -25.31 -22.85 7.72
N LEU A 736 -24.88 -23.86 8.45
CA LEU A 736 -23.54 -24.45 8.35
C LEU A 736 -23.67 -25.82 7.70
N VAL A 737 -22.92 -26.03 6.62
CA VAL A 737 -22.89 -27.32 5.91
C VAL A 737 -21.62 -28.05 6.26
N ALA A 738 -21.79 -29.32 6.66
CA ALA A 738 -20.72 -30.25 6.91
C ALA A 738 -20.91 -31.51 6.04
N CYS A 739 -19.84 -32.03 5.48
CA CYS A 739 -19.89 -33.25 4.67
C CYS A 739 -18.68 -34.16 4.87
N SER A 740 -18.95 -35.46 4.95
CA SER A 740 -17.97 -36.55 5.01
C SER A 740 -17.72 -37.15 3.62
N TYR A 741 -16.52 -37.72 3.39
CA TYR A 741 -16.16 -38.32 2.11
C TYR A 741 -17.18 -39.39 1.69
N ARG A 742 -17.77 -39.23 0.49
CA ARG A 742 -18.69 -40.19 -0.13
C ARG A 742 -19.97 -40.47 0.68
N ARG A 743 -20.57 -39.47 1.32
CA ARG A 743 -21.82 -39.63 2.10
C ARG A 743 -22.81 -38.46 1.95
N ASP A 744 -23.84 -38.47 2.81
CA ASP A 744 -24.91 -37.49 2.93
C ASP A 744 -24.38 -36.11 3.39
N ILE A 745 -25.08 -35.04 3.02
CA ILE A 745 -24.76 -33.66 3.43
C ILE A 745 -25.56 -33.32 4.69
N ASP A 746 -24.88 -32.88 5.75
CA ASP A 746 -25.52 -32.45 7.00
C ASP A 746 -25.65 -30.92 7.07
N LEU A 747 -26.87 -30.46 7.38
CA LEU A 747 -27.23 -29.06 7.56
C LEU A 747 -27.38 -28.77 9.06
N TRP A 748 -26.69 -27.75 9.54
CA TRP A 748 -26.67 -27.34 10.94
C TRP A 748 -27.11 -25.88 11.09
N ASP A 749 -27.72 -25.57 12.22
CA ASP A 749 -27.93 -24.20 12.67
C ASP A 749 -26.68 -23.76 13.46
N PRO A 750 -25.88 -22.80 12.95
CA PRO A 750 -24.66 -22.38 13.61
C PRO A 750 -24.90 -21.55 14.88
N ALA A 751 -26.07 -20.94 15.05
CA ALA A 751 -26.40 -20.16 16.24
C ALA A 751 -26.73 -21.05 17.43
N THR A 752 -27.40 -22.19 17.19
CA THR A 752 -27.85 -23.12 18.24
C THR A 752 -27.06 -24.43 18.31
N GLY A 753 -26.30 -24.77 17.27
CA GLY A 753 -25.56 -26.04 17.15
C GLY A 753 -26.45 -27.24 16.88
N LYS A 754 -27.72 -27.02 16.55
CA LYS A 754 -28.67 -28.10 16.30
C LYS A 754 -28.52 -28.63 14.88
N HIS A 755 -28.53 -29.96 14.75
CA HIS A 755 -28.70 -30.62 13.46
C HIS A 755 -30.09 -30.31 12.93
N LEU A 756 -30.18 -29.74 11.73
CA LEU A 756 -31.44 -29.35 11.11
C LEU A 756 -31.98 -30.47 10.23
N SER A 757 -31.15 -30.96 9.29
CA SER A 757 -31.53 -32.07 8.43
C SER A 757 -30.34 -32.66 7.67
N ARG A 758 -30.55 -33.85 7.12
CA ARG A 758 -29.58 -34.58 6.29
C ARG A 758 -30.13 -34.74 4.87
N VAL A 759 -29.36 -34.34 3.87
CA VAL A 759 -29.68 -34.57 2.45
C VAL A 759 -29.01 -35.88 2.03
N LYS A 760 -29.82 -36.90 1.77
CA LYS A 760 -29.30 -38.22 1.39
C LYS A 760 -29.01 -38.31 -0.09
N PHE A 761 -27.82 -38.77 -0.42
CA PHE A 761 -27.47 -39.19 -1.77
C PHE A 761 -27.41 -40.72 -1.81
N GLY A 762 -27.52 -41.34 -2.99
CA GLY A 762 -27.54 -42.80 -3.11
C GLY A 762 -26.25 -43.48 -2.60
N SER A 763 -26.05 -44.76 -2.93
CA SER A 763 -24.84 -45.54 -2.56
C SER A 763 -23.51 -45.00 -3.10
N HIS A 764 -23.53 -43.88 -3.83
CA HIS A 764 -22.39 -43.21 -4.43
C HIS A 764 -22.43 -41.76 -3.94
N GLY A 765 -21.82 -41.49 -2.79
CA GLY A 765 -21.99 -40.19 -2.13
C GLY A 765 -21.42 -38.98 -2.88
N CYS A 766 -21.75 -37.80 -2.38
CA CYS A 766 -21.51 -36.51 -3.04
C CYS A 766 -20.53 -35.65 -2.24
N SER A 767 -19.74 -34.82 -2.94
CA SER A 767 -18.83 -33.85 -2.31
C SER A 767 -19.29 -32.43 -2.61
N PRO A 768 -19.69 -31.61 -1.63
CA PRO A 768 -20.04 -30.20 -1.86
C PRO A 768 -18.81 -29.40 -2.33
N ARG A 769 -19.06 -28.43 -3.21
CA ARG A 769 -18.01 -27.60 -3.85
C ARG A 769 -18.20 -26.10 -3.57
N GLY A 770 -19.44 -25.60 -3.55
CA GLY A 770 -19.68 -24.19 -3.20
C GLY A 770 -21.16 -23.80 -3.21
N PHE A 771 -21.49 -22.67 -2.58
CA PHE A 771 -22.84 -22.10 -2.56
C PHE A 771 -23.05 -21.10 -3.70
N SER A 772 -24.29 -20.98 -4.20
CA SER A 772 -24.71 -19.82 -4.97
C SER A 772 -24.75 -18.56 -4.10
N PRO A 773 -24.58 -17.35 -4.66
CA PRO A 773 -24.52 -16.11 -3.87
C PRO A 773 -25.77 -15.83 -3.03
N ASP A 774 -26.93 -16.33 -3.44
CA ASP A 774 -28.21 -16.22 -2.71
C ASP A 774 -28.39 -17.31 -1.63
N GLY A 775 -27.47 -18.27 -1.56
CA GLY A 775 -27.47 -19.37 -0.59
C GLY A 775 -28.53 -20.45 -0.82
N LYS A 776 -29.25 -20.40 -1.95
CA LYS A 776 -30.33 -21.35 -2.25
C LYS A 776 -29.85 -22.61 -2.95
N LEU A 777 -28.76 -22.50 -3.72
CA LEU A 777 -28.20 -23.59 -4.51
C LEU A 777 -26.81 -23.95 -3.99
N MET A 778 -26.43 -25.21 -4.17
CA MET A 778 -25.11 -25.73 -3.86
C MET A 778 -24.58 -26.59 -5.02
N ALA A 779 -23.35 -26.34 -5.45
CA ALA A 779 -22.65 -27.19 -6.40
C ALA A 779 -22.13 -28.41 -5.65
N VAL A 780 -22.42 -29.60 -6.17
CA VAL A 780 -22.01 -30.88 -5.59
C VAL A 780 -21.34 -31.73 -6.68
N GLU A 781 -20.30 -32.47 -6.34
CA GLU A 781 -19.71 -33.45 -7.23
C GLU A 781 -20.27 -34.85 -6.93
N GLU A 782 -20.80 -35.51 -7.96
CA GLU A 782 -21.27 -36.89 -7.93
C GLU A 782 -20.63 -37.66 -9.12
N GLN A 783 -19.81 -38.68 -8.83
CA GLN A 783 -19.18 -39.55 -9.84
C GLN A 783 -18.44 -38.80 -10.98
N GLY A 784 -17.77 -37.69 -10.66
CA GLY A 784 -17.06 -36.86 -11.64
C GLY A 784 -17.95 -35.97 -12.50
N ARG A 785 -19.22 -35.80 -12.13
CA ARG A 785 -20.13 -34.78 -12.65
C ARG A 785 -20.38 -33.73 -11.58
N ILE A 786 -20.48 -32.47 -11.97
CA ILE A 786 -20.93 -31.41 -11.07
C ILE A 786 -22.44 -31.29 -11.22
N GLY A 787 -23.18 -31.51 -10.15
CA GLY A 787 -24.61 -31.23 -10.06
C GLY A 787 -24.90 -29.96 -9.25
N ILE A 788 -26.11 -29.41 -9.42
CA ILE A 788 -26.63 -28.31 -8.61
C ILE A 788 -27.76 -28.82 -7.73
N LEU A 789 -27.57 -28.72 -6.42
CA LEU A 789 -28.52 -29.05 -5.37
C LEU A 789 -29.32 -27.81 -4.96
N ASP A 790 -30.64 -27.87 -5.05
CA ASP A 790 -31.54 -26.88 -4.44
C ASP A 790 -31.72 -27.26 -2.96
N LEU A 791 -31.26 -26.40 -2.05
CA LEU A 791 -31.23 -26.65 -0.61
C LEU A 791 -32.61 -26.49 0.04
N GLU A 792 -33.51 -25.68 -0.54
CA GLU A 792 -34.88 -25.52 -0.06
C GLU A 792 -35.69 -26.78 -0.39
N LYS A 793 -35.57 -27.27 -1.63
CA LYS A 793 -36.30 -28.46 -2.11
C LYS A 793 -35.61 -29.77 -1.77
N LYS A 794 -34.32 -29.74 -1.45
CA LYS A 794 -33.45 -30.90 -1.20
C LYS A 794 -33.39 -31.86 -2.40
N VAL A 795 -33.37 -31.30 -3.62
CA VAL A 795 -33.37 -32.06 -4.89
C VAL A 795 -32.25 -31.57 -5.80
N LEU A 796 -31.63 -32.48 -6.54
CA LEU A 796 -30.67 -32.18 -7.58
C LEU A 796 -31.39 -31.63 -8.83
N CYS A 797 -31.17 -30.37 -9.17
CA CYS A 797 -31.88 -29.66 -10.25
C CYS A 797 -31.24 -29.81 -11.63
N GLY A 798 -29.97 -30.22 -11.73
CA GLY A 798 -29.27 -30.44 -13.00
C GLY A 798 -27.81 -30.88 -12.81
N SER A 799 -27.18 -31.40 -13.87
CA SER A 799 -25.77 -31.86 -13.88
C SER A 799 -24.99 -31.39 -15.11
N LEU A 800 -23.74 -30.99 -14.92
CA LEU A 800 -22.77 -30.71 -15.97
C LEU A 800 -22.38 -31.99 -16.75
N PRO A 801 -21.84 -31.86 -17.98
CA PRO A 801 -21.35 -32.99 -18.77
C PRO A 801 -20.29 -33.80 -18.03
N GLN A 802 -20.19 -35.09 -18.33
CA GLN A 802 -19.19 -35.97 -17.72
C GLN A 802 -17.81 -35.72 -18.33
N TYR A 803 -16.84 -35.38 -17.49
CA TYR A 803 -15.45 -35.18 -17.90
C TYR A 803 -14.59 -36.39 -17.56
N SER A 804 -13.48 -36.57 -18.29
CA SER A 804 -12.53 -37.67 -18.07
C SER A 804 -11.79 -37.57 -16.72
N ARG A 805 -11.74 -36.38 -16.13
CA ARG A 805 -11.28 -36.11 -14.76
C ARG A 805 -12.22 -35.13 -14.07
N PRO A 806 -12.55 -35.34 -12.79
CA PRO A 806 -13.32 -34.37 -12.02
C PRO A 806 -12.52 -33.06 -11.86
N PRO A 807 -13.20 -31.90 -11.88
CA PRO A 807 -12.58 -30.63 -11.55
C PRO A 807 -12.09 -30.61 -10.10
N GLN A 808 -10.95 -29.96 -9.85
CA GLN A 808 -10.39 -29.84 -8.50
C GLN A 808 -11.25 -28.94 -7.62
N ASP A 809 -11.84 -27.89 -8.20
CA ASP A 809 -12.63 -26.89 -7.47
C ASP A 809 -13.74 -26.30 -8.36
N VAL A 810 -14.84 -25.86 -7.74
CA VAL A 810 -16.03 -25.31 -8.43
C VAL A 810 -16.64 -24.20 -7.61
N VAL A 811 -16.82 -23.03 -8.21
CA VAL A 811 -17.33 -21.84 -7.51
C VAL A 811 -18.43 -21.17 -8.34
N PHE A 812 -19.43 -20.59 -7.67
CA PHE A 812 -20.42 -19.73 -8.34
C PHE A 812 -19.87 -18.32 -8.52
N LEU A 813 -19.86 -17.82 -9.75
CA LEU A 813 -19.55 -16.42 -10.07
C LEU A 813 -20.79 -15.52 -9.93
N SER A 814 -21.97 -16.07 -10.21
CA SER A 814 -23.27 -15.41 -10.05
C SER A 814 -24.36 -16.45 -9.81
N GLY A 815 -25.62 -16.03 -9.62
CA GLY A 815 -26.75 -16.96 -9.52
C GLY A 815 -26.94 -17.86 -10.75
N GLU A 816 -26.28 -17.55 -11.88
CA GLU A 816 -26.44 -18.24 -13.16
C GLU A 816 -25.12 -18.79 -13.72
N ILE A 817 -23.95 -18.35 -13.24
CA ILE A 817 -22.65 -18.70 -13.82
C ILE A 817 -21.79 -19.41 -12.76
N LEU A 818 -21.28 -20.59 -13.12
CA LEU A 818 -20.32 -21.42 -12.42
C LEU A 818 -18.93 -21.27 -13.06
N ALA A 819 -17.88 -21.20 -12.25
CA ALA A 819 -16.51 -21.46 -12.69
C ALA A 819 -16.09 -22.83 -12.18
N ALA A 820 -15.59 -23.71 -13.05
CA ALA A 820 -15.01 -25.00 -12.68
C ALA A 820 -13.55 -25.09 -13.13
N LEU A 821 -12.71 -25.59 -12.23
CA LEU A 821 -11.26 -25.64 -12.37
C LEU A 821 -10.81 -27.08 -12.63
N PHE A 822 -10.16 -27.32 -13.76
CA PHE A 822 -9.72 -28.66 -14.16
C PHE A 822 -8.21 -28.85 -13.92
N ASN A 823 -7.82 -30.11 -13.68
CA ASN A 823 -6.41 -30.52 -13.65
C ASN A 823 -5.71 -30.11 -14.95
N GLY A 824 -4.64 -29.30 -14.87
CA GLY A 824 -3.79 -28.95 -16.01
C GLY A 824 -4.12 -27.61 -16.68
N ASN A 825 -3.97 -26.52 -15.93
CA ASN A 825 -3.91 -25.16 -16.46
C ASN A 825 -5.17 -24.65 -17.17
N THR A 826 -6.35 -25.19 -16.87
CA THR A 826 -7.57 -24.80 -17.57
C THR A 826 -8.66 -24.40 -16.59
N ILE A 827 -9.09 -23.13 -16.67
CA ILE A 827 -10.25 -22.59 -15.98
C ILE A 827 -11.41 -22.61 -16.97
N MET A 828 -12.55 -23.17 -16.61
CA MET A 828 -13.73 -23.17 -17.47
C MET A 828 -14.88 -22.42 -16.78
N LEU A 829 -15.49 -21.50 -17.48
CA LEU A 829 -16.71 -20.82 -17.07
C LEU A 829 -17.91 -21.52 -17.71
N PHE A 830 -18.95 -21.73 -16.92
CA PHE A 830 -20.17 -22.46 -17.25
C PHE A 830 -21.36 -21.61 -16.89
N ASN A 831 -22.34 -21.48 -17.78
CA ASN A 831 -23.65 -20.94 -17.39
C ASN A 831 -24.57 -22.10 -16.99
N ALA A 832 -25.01 -22.09 -15.73
CA ALA A 832 -25.86 -23.11 -15.12
C ALA A 832 -27.27 -23.19 -15.72
N GLN A 833 -27.77 -22.10 -16.32
CA GLN A 833 -29.09 -22.07 -16.97
C GLN A 833 -29.03 -22.41 -18.46
N SER A 834 -28.02 -21.93 -19.20
CA SER A 834 -27.92 -22.10 -20.65
C SER A 834 -27.02 -23.27 -21.09
N GLY A 835 -26.19 -23.81 -20.20
CA GLY A 835 -25.22 -24.87 -20.51
C GLY A 835 -24.02 -24.42 -21.34
N CYS A 836 -23.88 -23.13 -21.63
CA CYS A 836 -22.75 -22.59 -22.40
C CYS A 836 -21.44 -22.65 -21.60
N THR A 837 -20.35 -22.99 -22.29
CA THR A 837 -19.01 -23.15 -21.70
C THR A 837 -18.01 -22.21 -22.36
N GLN A 838 -17.25 -21.45 -21.57
CA GLN A 838 -16.10 -20.66 -22.03
C GLN A 838 -14.83 -21.21 -21.37
N VAL A 839 -13.76 -21.36 -22.15
CA VAL A 839 -12.48 -21.93 -21.68
C VAL A 839 -11.44 -20.81 -21.58
N ILE A 840 -10.90 -20.61 -20.38
CA ILE A 840 -9.75 -19.74 -20.10
C ILE A 840 -8.56 -20.67 -19.85
N LYS A 841 -7.69 -20.81 -20.86
CA LYS A 841 -6.50 -21.65 -20.78
C LYS A 841 -5.30 -20.84 -20.29
N HIS A 842 -4.45 -21.47 -19.48
CA HIS A 842 -3.22 -20.91 -18.95
C HIS A 842 -2.00 -21.69 -19.47
N ASP A 843 -0.88 -20.99 -19.67
CA ASP A 843 0.35 -21.54 -20.28
C ASP A 843 1.52 -21.77 -19.30
N SER A 844 1.34 -21.66 -17.97
CA SER A 844 2.46 -21.94 -17.02
C SER A 844 2.53 -23.41 -16.58
N VAL A 845 3.73 -24.00 -16.70
CA VAL A 845 4.03 -25.44 -16.61
C VAL A 845 4.14 -25.95 -15.17
N SER A 846 3.17 -25.69 -14.30
CA SER A 846 3.23 -26.22 -12.92
C SER A 846 1.86 -26.59 -12.36
N ASP A 847 1.82 -27.69 -11.62
CA ASP A 847 0.66 -28.14 -10.85
C ASP A 847 0.16 -27.00 -9.94
N LEU A 848 -1.12 -26.68 -10.05
CA LEU A 848 -1.80 -25.71 -9.19
C LEU A 848 -1.83 -26.23 -7.74
N LEU A 849 -1.45 -25.38 -6.79
CA LEU A 849 -1.41 -25.73 -5.37
C LEU A 849 -2.68 -25.27 -4.63
N CYS A 850 -3.17 -24.07 -4.93
CA CYS A 850 -4.37 -23.51 -4.32
C CYS A 850 -5.03 -22.45 -5.21
N THR A 851 -6.32 -22.20 -4.95
CA THR A 851 -7.17 -21.25 -5.68
C THR A 851 -8.06 -20.48 -4.73
N ALA A 852 -8.45 -19.26 -5.10
CA ALA A 852 -9.40 -18.45 -4.35
C ALA A 852 -10.22 -17.56 -5.30
N LEU A 853 -11.46 -17.28 -4.96
CA LEU A 853 -12.34 -16.40 -5.74
C LEU A 853 -12.88 -15.28 -4.84
N SER A 854 -12.96 -14.06 -5.37
CA SER A 854 -13.69 -12.99 -4.70
C SER A 854 -15.18 -13.33 -4.65
N THR A 855 -15.85 -12.99 -3.55
CA THR A 855 -17.29 -13.36 -3.40
C THR A 855 -18.22 -12.63 -4.37
N ASP A 856 -17.75 -11.53 -4.98
CA ASP A 856 -18.49 -10.83 -6.04
C ASP A 856 -18.35 -11.49 -7.42
N GLY A 857 -17.55 -12.56 -7.51
CA GLY A 857 -17.36 -13.36 -8.73
C GLY A 857 -16.55 -12.69 -9.82
N LYS A 858 -15.94 -11.52 -9.56
CA LYS A 858 -15.23 -10.74 -10.59
C LYS A 858 -13.75 -11.08 -10.67
N SER A 859 -13.14 -11.46 -9.56
CA SER A 859 -11.70 -11.71 -9.46
C SER A 859 -11.43 -13.14 -9.04
N PHE A 860 -10.53 -13.79 -9.76
CA PHE A 860 -10.07 -15.14 -9.48
C PHE A 860 -8.57 -15.14 -9.21
N VAL A 861 -8.12 -15.98 -8.29
CA VAL A 861 -6.72 -16.15 -7.94
C VAL A 861 -6.34 -17.61 -8.08
N SER A 862 -5.24 -17.86 -8.79
CA SER A 862 -4.62 -19.17 -8.85
C SER A 862 -3.18 -19.12 -8.36
N CYS A 863 -2.74 -20.19 -7.71
CA CYS A 863 -1.39 -20.28 -7.19
C CYS A 863 -0.69 -21.55 -7.66
N SER A 864 0.58 -21.41 -8.04
CA SER A 864 1.46 -22.53 -8.39
C SER A 864 2.87 -22.31 -7.82
N LYS A 865 3.39 -23.27 -7.04
CA LYS A 865 4.69 -23.19 -6.34
C LYS A 865 4.92 -21.85 -5.63
N SER A 866 5.60 -20.90 -6.28
CA SER A 866 5.94 -19.56 -5.76
C SER A 866 5.21 -18.42 -6.49
N LEU A 867 4.26 -18.73 -7.37
CA LEU A 867 3.54 -17.77 -8.20
C LEU A 867 2.08 -17.68 -7.76
N ILE A 868 1.55 -16.46 -7.74
CA ILE A 868 0.12 -16.18 -7.58
C ILE A 868 -0.33 -15.35 -8.77
N ASN A 869 -1.36 -15.80 -9.47
CA ASN A 869 -1.93 -15.12 -10.62
C ASN A 869 -3.31 -14.58 -10.27
N LEU A 870 -3.55 -13.31 -10.55
CA LEU A 870 -4.85 -12.66 -10.43
C LEU A 870 -5.48 -12.49 -11.81
N TRP A 871 -6.76 -12.83 -11.88
CA TRP A 871 -7.55 -12.89 -13.09
C TRP A 871 -8.80 -12.01 -12.93
N ASP A 872 -9.10 -11.21 -13.95
CA ASP A 872 -10.34 -10.43 -14.03
C ASP A 872 -11.30 -11.11 -15.01
N LEU A 873 -12.36 -11.70 -14.45
CA LEU A 873 -13.35 -12.47 -15.18
C LEU A 873 -14.37 -11.58 -15.91
N THR A 874 -14.40 -10.27 -15.65
CA THR A 874 -15.27 -9.32 -16.35
C THR A 874 -14.73 -8.91 -17.72
N THR A 875 -13.41 -9.04 -17.91
CA THR A 875 -12.73 -8.70 -19.18
C THR A 875 -12.52 -9.91 -20.09
N ALA A 876 -12.99 -11.09 -19.68
CA ALA A 876 -12.99 -12.26 -20.55
C ALA A 876 -13.81 -11.93 -21.81
N PRO A 877 -13.25 -12.13 -23.02
CA PRO A 877 -13.95 -11.78 -24.24
C PRO A 877 -15.30 -12.48 -24.26
N SER A 878 -16.37 -11.72 -24.51
CA SER A 878 -17.69 -12.24 -24.83
C SER A 878 -17.66 -12.87 -26.23
N SER A 879 -16.81 -13.87 -26.44
CA SER A 879 -17.00 -14.76 -27.56
C SER A 879 -18.20 -15.63 -27.21
N GLN A 880 -19.39 -15.17 -27.62
CA GLN A 880 -20.46 -16.07 -28.00
C GLN A 880 -19.96 -16.94 -29.16
N GLN A 881 -19.02 -17.84 -28.90
CA GLN A 881 -18.85 -18.99 -29.73
C GLN A 881 -19.76 -20.04 -29.13
N ALA A 882 -20.81 -20.38 -29.87
CA ALA A 882 -21.55 -21.61 -29.65
C ALA A 882 -20.56 -22.78 -29.54
N PRO A 883 -20.90 -23.88 -28.84
CA PRO A 883 -20.07 -25.07 -28.89
C PRO A 883 -20.04 -25.58 -30.35
N GLY A 884 -18.92 -25.36 -31.03
CA GLY A 884 -18.66 -25.70 -32.44
C GLY A 884 -18.00 -24.51 -33.11
N GLU A 885 -16.69 -24.48 -33.38
CA GLU A 885 -15.94 -25.45 -34.17
C GLU A 885 -14.56 -25.72 -33.56
N ILE A 886 -14.45 -26.70 -32.67
CA ILE A 886 -13.20 -27.46 -32.57
C ILE A 886 -13.37 -28.60 -33.58
N LEU A 887 -12.62 -28.52 -34.68
CA LEU A 887 -12.31 -29.61 -35.62
C LEU A 887 -13.32 -30.77 -35.57
N LYS A 888 -14.47 -30.63 -36.24
CA LYS A 888 -15.13 -31.78 -36.84
C LYS A 888 -14.21 -32.27 -37.95
N ASP A 889 -13.24 -33.09 -37.54
CA ASP A 889 -12.63 -34.17 -38.30
C ASP A 889 -11.37 -34.60 -37.55
N ARG A 890 -11.56 -35.39 -36.50
CA ARG A 890 -10.84 -36.65 -36.21
C ARG A 890 -11.08 -37.10 -34.79
N GLU A 891 -11.27 -38.41 -34.64
CA GLU A 891 -11.29 -39.04 -33.33
C GLU A 891 -9.98 -38.73 -32.58
N PRO A 892 -10.02 -38.44 -31.27
CA PRO A 892 -8.82 -38.29 -30.47
C PRO A 892 -7.99 -39.57 -30.56
N ILE A 893 -6.69 -39.42 -30.85
CA ILE A 893 -5.74 -40.54 -30.88
C ILE A 893 -5.74 -41.19 -29.49
N LYS A 894 -6.29 -42.40 -29.39
CA LYS A 894 -6.29 -43.19 -28.15
C LYS A 894 -5.03 -44.05 -28.11
N PRO A 895 -4.02 -43.70 -27.29
CA PRO A 895 -2.88 -44.59 -27.07
C PRO A 895 -3.35 -45.87 -26.35
N ASP A 896 -2.86 -47.04 -26.78
CA ASP A 896 -3.16 -48.36 -26.18
C ASP A 896 -2.72 -48.47 -24.69
N SER A 897 -1.93 -47.52 -24.17
CA SER A 897 -1.38 -47.51 -22.81
C SER A 897 -1.82 -46.28 -22.03
N GLN A 898 -2.32 -46.47 -20.81
CA GLN A 898 -2.73 -45.38 -19.90
C GLN A 898 -1.54 -44.63 -19.28
N ASP A 899 -0.32 -45.17 -19.39
CA ASP A 899 0.92 -44.58 -18.89
C ASP A 899 1.79 -44.10 -20.06
N LEU A 900 1.66 -42.83 -20.44
CA LEU A 900 2.58 -42.14 -21.34
C LEU A 900 3.64 -41.38 -20.53
N HIS A 901 4.91 -41.48 -20.93
CA HIS A 901 6.02 -40.83 -20.21
C HIS A 901 6.54 -39.58 -20.91
N CYS A 902 6.63 -39.57 -22.25
CA CYS A 902 6.95 -38.38 -23.02
C CYS A 902 6.30 -38.40 -24.40
N LEU A 903 6.05 -37.22 -24.97
CA LEU A 903 5.38 -37.04 -26.26
C LEU A 903 6.04 -35.87 -27.01
N VAL A 904 6.37 -36.07 -28.29
CA VAL A 904 7.05 -35.08 -29.12
C VAL A 904 6.49 -35.09 -30.54
N PHE A 905 6.36 -33.91 -31.14
CA PHE A 905 5.99 -33.76 -32.55
C PHE A 905 7.23 -33.65 -33.42
N SER A 906 7.18 -34.16 -34.65
CA SER A 906 8.14 -33.79 -35.66
C SER A 906 8.01 -32.29 -35.99
N PRO A 907 9.09 -31.60 -36.38
CA PRO A 907 9.05 -30.16 -36.67
C PRO A 907 8.06 -29.79 -37.78
N ASP A 908 7.81 -30.70 -38.71
CA ASP A 908 6.83 -30.53 -39.80
C ASP A 908 5.39 -30.93 -39.43
N GLY A 909 5.16 -31.35 -38.18
CA GLY A 909 3.85 -31.74 -37.64
C GLY A 909 3.28 -33.05 -38.22
N LYS A 910 4.00 -33.73 -39.12
CA LYS A 910 3.52 -34.95 -39.78
C LYS A 910 3.57 -36.17 -38.88
N TRP A 911 4.46 -36.19 -37.89
CA TRP A 911 4.65 -37.32 -37.00
C TRP A 911 4.52 -36.90 -35.54
N ILE A 912 3.98 -37.80 -34.73
CA ILE A 912 3.97 -37.70 -33.27
C ILE A 912 4.69 -38.94 -32.75
N ALA A 913 5.73 -38.76 -31.96
CA ALA A 913 6.34 -39.86 -31.22
C ALA A 913 5.89 -39.81 -29.77
N SER A 914 5.54 -40.96 -29.21
CA SER A 914 5.11 -41.10 -27.83
C SER A 914 5.84 -42.26 -27.18
N SER A 915 6.17 -42.14 -25.90
CA SER A 915 6.80 -43.21 -25.14
C SER A 915 5.90 -43.72 -24.03
N SER A 916 5.97 -45.02 -23.78
CA SER A 916 5.22 -45.72 -22.73
C SER A 916 6.10 -46.81 -22.11
N ARG A 917 5.61 -47.46 -21.04
CA ARG A 917 6.26 -48.66 -20.48
C ARG A 917 6.45 -49.78 -21.51
N ASN A 918 5.61 -49.83 -22.54
CA ASN A 918 5.62 -50.86 -23.57
C ASN A 918 6.47 -50.47 -24.81
N GLY A 919 7.21 -49.36 -24.76
CA GLY A 919 8.07 -48.87 -25.83
C GLY A 919 7.65 -47.53 -26.44
N VAL A 920 8.28 -47.17 -27.56
CA VAL A 920 8.06 -45.92 -28.31
C VAL A 920 7.14 -46.18 -29.51
N ASN A 921 6.11 -45.36 -29.68
CA ASN A 921 5.12 -45.42 -30.76
C ASN A 921 5.19 -44.16 -31.63
N LEU A 922 4.99 -44.33 -32.94
CA LEU A 922 4.91 -43.25 -33.94
C LEU A 922 3.51 -43.18 -34.56
N TRP A 923 2.92 -41.98 -34.53
CA TRP A 923 1.60 -41.66 -35.04
C TRP A 923 1.71 -40.69 -36.21
N ASN A 924 0.88 -40.86 -37.22
CA ASN A 924 0.76 -39.86 -38.27
C ASN A 924 -0.10 -38.69 -37.75
N GLY A 925 0.53 -37.52 -37.57
CA GLY A 925 -0.12 -36.30 -37.08
C GLY A 925 -1.22 -35.79 -38.00
N ALA A 926 -1.19 -36.17 -39.29
CA ALA A 926 -2.15 -35.79 -40.32
C ALA A 926 -3.23 -36.84 -40.60
N THR A 927 -3.31 -37.98 -39.90
CA THR A 927 -4.46 -38.90 -40.02
C THR A 927 -4.93 -39.45 -38.67
N GLY A 928 -4.14 -39.29 -37.60
CA GLY A 928 -4.36 -39.97 -36.31
C GLY A 928 -4.22 -41.49 -36.39
N GLY A 929 -3.98 -42.03 -37.58
CA GLY A 929 -3.81 -43.44 -37.85
C GLY A 929 -2.46 -43.95 -37.38
N HIS A 930 -2.48 -45.17 -36.84
CA HIS A 930 -1.29 -45.90 -36.43
C HIS A 930 -0.52 -46.33 -37.68
N HIS A 931 0.53 -45.59 -38.07
CA HIS A 931 1.20 -45.87 -39.35
C HIS A 931 2.32 -46.92 -39.24
N TYR A 932 2.94 -47.05 -38.06
CA TYR A 932 3.98 -48.04 -37.79
C TYR A 932 3.82 -48.60 -36.38
N ARG A 933 3.34 -49.85 -36.27
CA ARG A 933 3.39 -50.63 -35.03
C ARG A 933 4.66 -51.48 -35.05
N ARG A 934 5.83 -50.87 -34.86
CA ARG A 934 7.03 -51.60 -34.45
C ARG A 934 7.33 -51.19 -33.02
N THR A 935 6.70 -51.90 -32.10
CA THR A 935 7.17 -52.01 -30.72
C THR A 935 8.66 -52.33 -30.79
N LEU A 936 9.52 -51.50 -30.22
CA LEU A 936 10.91 -51.88 -29.90
C LEU A 936 10.84 -53.03 -28.88
N ARG A 937 10.43 -54.24 -29.31
CA ARG A 937 10.24 -55.40 -28.43
C ARG A 937 11.57 -55.88 -27.85
N ASP A 938 12.67 -55.62 -28.55
CA ASP A 938 14.01 -55.94 -28.07
C ASP A 938 14.38 -55.18 -26.78
N PHE A 939 13.59 -54.16 -26.41
CA PHE A 939 13.78 -53.36 -25.19
C PHE A 939 12.49 -53.22 -24.37
N ALA A 940 11.53 -54.13 -24.52
CA ALA A 940 10.19 -54.07 -23.90
C ALA A 940 10.15 -54.00 -22.35
N GLU A 941 11.30 -54.07 -21.69
CA GLU A 941 11.43 -53.92 -20.23
C GLU A 941 12.18 -52.65 -19.80
N ARG A 942 12.61 -51.80 -20.74
CA ARG A 942 13.42 -50.60 -20.46
C ARG A 942 12.58 -49.33 -20.60
N ARG A 943 12.44 -48.59 -19.48
CA ARG A 943 11.71 -47.32 -19.43
C ARG A 943 12.45 -46.26 -20.25
N SER A 944 11.79 -45.67 -21.25
CA SER A 944 12.27 -44.48 -21.94
C SER A 944 11.95 -43.23 -21.11
N THR A 945 12.89 -42.28 -21.07
CA THR A 945 12.76 -41.06 -20.24
C THR A 945 12.55 -39.79 -21.05
N CYS A 946 13.07 -39.71 -22.29
CA CYS A 946 12.83 -38.58 -23.19
C CYS A 946 13.00 -38.93 -24.67
N LEU A 947 12.36 -38.13 -25.54
CA LEU A 947 12.33 -38.24 -27.00
C LEU A 947 12.62 -36.88 -27.64
N SER A 948 13.28 -36.86 -28.79
CA SER A 948 13.53 -35.62 -29.56
C SER A 948 13.65 -35.90 -31.06
N PHE A 949 13.08 -35.06 -31.91
CA PHE A 949 13.26 -35.15 -33.37
C PHE A 949 14.39 -34.25 -33.84
N SER A 950 15.09 -34.64 -34.91
CA SER A 950 16.01 -33.75 -35.60
C SER A 950 15.25 -32.59 -36.27
N PRO A 951 15.91 -31.45 -36.54
CA PRO A 951 15.26 -30.29 -37.17
C PRO A 951 14.63 -30.59 -38.53
N GLY A 952 15.19 -31.53 -39.29
CA GLY A 952 14.62 -32.03 -40.56
C GLY A 952 13.48 -33.03 -40.41
N GLY A 953 13.19 -33.50 -39.18
CA GLY A 953 12.12 -34.47 -38.90
C GLY A 953 12.41 -35.92 -39.30
N GLU A 954 13.60 -36.21 -39.83
CA GLU A 954 13.97 -37.54 -40.36
C GLU A 954 14.56 -38.48 -39.30
N LEU A 955 15.11 -37.93 -38.21
CA LEU A 955 15.73 -38.70 -37.13
C LEU A 955 14.95 -38.51 -35.83
N LEU A 956 14.83 -39.59 -35.05
CA LEU A 956 14.27 -39.62 -33.70
C LEU A 956 15.33 -40.11 -32.72
N ALA A 957 15.70 -39.27 -31.77
CA ALA A 957 16.56 -39.65 -30.65
C ALA A 957 15.71 -40.11 -29.46
N VAL A 958 16.13 -41.22 -28.84
CA VAL A 958 15.47 -41.87 -27.70
C VAL A 958 16.50 -42.10 -26.60
N HIS A 959 16.19 -41.67 -25.37
CA HIS A 959 16.96 -42.04 -24.18
C HIS A 959 16.21 -43.08 -23.35
N LEU A 960 16.94 -44.11 -22.94
CA LEU A 960 16.46 -45.18 -22.07
C LEU A 960 17.10 -45.06 -20.66
N ALA A 961 16.37 -45.50 -19.64
CA ALA A 961 16.73 -45.33 -18.22
C ALA A 961 18.07 -46.00 -17.81
N ASP A 962 18.68 -46.79 -18.67
CA ASP A 962 19.99 -47.44 -18.51
C ASP A 962 21.15 -46.66 -19.15
N HIS A 963 20.96 -45.36 -19.44
CA HIS A 963 21.94 -44.47 -20.08
C HIS A 963 22.30 -44.87 -21.51
N LEU A 964 21.38 -45.54 -22.19
CA LEU A 964 21.47 -45.87 -23.61
C LEU A 964 20.80 -44.78 -24.46
N PHE A 965 21.52 -44.27 -25.45
CA PHE A 965 21.02 -43.33 -26.44
C PHE A 965 20.89 -44.03 -27.79
N ILE A 966 19.72 -43.91 -28.39
CA ILE A 966 19.42 -44.47 -29.71
C ILE A 966 19.01 -43.32 -30.62
N VAL A 967 19.67 -43.20 -31.77
CA VAL A 967 19.23 -42.31 -32.85
C VAL A 967 18.70 -43.18 -33.99
N TRP A 968 17.42 -43.00 -34.29
CA TRP A 968 16.71 -43.80 -35.28
C TRP A 968 16.33 -42.95 -36.48
N ASN A 969 16.68 -43.41 -37.68
CA ASN A 969 16.20 -42.84 -38.92
C ASN A 969 14.83 -43.43 -39.27
N LEU A 970 13.81 -42.58 -39.40
CA LEU A 970 12.43 -42.99 -39.65
C LEU A 970 12.22 -43.67 -41.01
N SER A 971 13.18 -43.53 -41.92
CA SER A 971 13.16 -44.18 -43.24
C SER A 971 13.92 -45.51 -43.29
N SER A 972 14.58 -45.91 -42.20
CA SER A 972 15.30 -47.19 -42.08
C SER A 972 14.69 -48.11 -41.00
N PRO A 973 14.61 -49.42 -41.23
CA PRO A 973 14.11 -50.37 -40.25
C PRO A 973 15.06 -50.63 -39.06
N GLU A 974 16.33 -50.22 -39.13
CA GLU A 974 17.35 -50.41 -38.08
C GLU A 974 17.80 -49.07 -37.48
N PRO A 975 18.14 -49.03 -36.17
CA PRO A 975 18.66 -47.83 -35.53
C PRO A 975 20.00 -47.42 -36.16
N GLN A 976 20.15 -46.14 -36.48
CA GLN A 976 21.31 -45.64 -37.20
C GLN A 976 22.53 -45.56 -36.28
N HIS A 977 22.33 -45.22 -34.99
CA HIS A 977 23.37 -45.20 -33.98
C HIS A 977 22.85 -45.63 -32.61
N ILE A 978 23.63 -46.47 -31.92
CA ILE A 978 23.41 -46.87 -30.52
C ILE A 978 24.67 -46.52 -29.74
N ALA A 979 24.52 -45.72 -28.68
CA ALA A 979 25.63 -45.33 -27.82
C ALA A 979 25.34 -45.68 -26.36
N HIS A 980 26.22 -46.48 -25.76
CA HIS A 980 26.26 -46.72 -24.31
C HIS A 980 27.25 -45.74 -23.67
N LYS A 981 26.82 -45.00 -22.65
CA LYS A 981 27.72 -44.13 -21.89
C LYS A 981 28.01 -44.74 -20.52
N HIS A 982 29.18 -45.34 -20.36
CA HIS A 982 29.64 -45.86 -19.06
C HIS A 982 30.19 -44.72 -18.19
N GLY A 983 29.74 -44.63 -16.93
CA GLY A 983 30.35 -43.73 -15.92
C GLY A 983 29.42 -42.80 -15.14
N TRP A 984 28.09 -42.86 -15.32
CA TRP A 984 27.16 -42.06 -14.52
C TRP A 984 26.74 -42.84 -13.26
N SER A 985 26.94 -42.26 -12.08
CA SER A 985 26.51 -42.85 -10.80
C SER A 985 24.99 -42.98 -10.75
N LYS A 986 24.48 -44.05 -10.12
CA LYS A 986 23.05 -44.41 -9.92
C LYS A 986 22.22 -43.36 -9.15
N GLY A 987 22.11 -42.14 -9.67
CA GLY A 987 21.13 -41.14 -9.25
C GLY A 987 20.07 -40.98 -10.34
N ARG A 988 18.79 -40.81 -9.96
CA ARG A 988 17.74 -40.39 -10.90
C ARG A 988 18.08 -39.00 -11.44
N ALA A 989 18.75 -38.95 -12.59
CA ALA A 989 18.92 -37.73 -13.36
C ALA A 989 17.80 -37.67 -14.41
N ASP A 990 16.92 -36.66 -14.31
CA ASP A 990 16.00 -36.30 -15.38
C ASP A 990 16.83 -35.73 -16.55
N LEU A 991 17.17 -36.59 -17.49
CA LEU A 991 17.96 -36.27 -18.68
C LEU A 991 17.04 -35.80 -19.81
N SER A 992 17.41 -34.71 -20.50
CA SER A 992 16.77 -34.21 -21.71
C SER A 992 17.70 -34.39 -22.93
N ILE A 993 17.12 -34.69 -24.10
CA ILE A 993 17.84 -34.76 -25.39
C ILE A 993 17.37 -33.62 -26.29
N ALA A 994 18.31 -32.97 -26.97
CA ALA A 994 18.03 -32.05 -28.07
C ALA A 994 19.04 -32.29 -29.21
N PHE A 995 18.60 -32.07 -30.46
CA PHE A 995 19.49 -32.00 -31.62
C PHE A 995 20.07 -30.60 -31.77
N ALA A 996 21.28 -30.49 -32.32
CA ALA A 996 21.82 -29.21 -32.74
C ALA A 996 20.97 -28.60 -33.88
N PRO A 997 20.91 -27.26 -34.04
CA PRO A 997 20.10 -26.62 -35.07
C PRO A 997 20.44 -27.02 -36.51
N ASP A 998 21.68 -27.45 -36.75
CA ASP A 998 22.16 -27.96 -38.04
C ASP A 998 21.90 -29.46 -38.23
N GLY A 999 21.30 -30.12 -37.23
CA GLY A 999 20.89 -31.53 -37.26
C GLY A 999 22.02 -32.54 -37.10
N ARG A 1000 23.25 -32.10 -36.76
CA ARG A 1000 24.42 -32.98 -36.53
C ARG A 1000 24.51 -33.55 -35.12
#